data_AF-A0A7K4D2R5-F1
#
_entry.id   AF-A0A7K4D2R5-F1
#
_cell.length_a   1.000
_cell.length_b   1.000
_cell.length_c   1.000
_cell.angle_alpha   90.00
_cell.angle_beta   90.00
_cell.angle_gamma   90.00
#
_symmetry.space_group_name_H-M   'P 1'
#
loop_
_entity.id
_entity.type
_entity.pdbx_description
1 polymer ?
#
loop_
_entity_poly.entity_id
_entity_poly.type
_entity_poly.pdbx_seq_one_letter_code
_entity_poly.pdbx_strand_id
1 'polypeptide(L)'
;MKLADMTPPRLQAAPEEEVHLAWLRLSQWFGTAAKKGRAVENIVNAAAFVLEEFQRRGWEIDSKKPLAQAVASLQRHKGMAFSVAQALDSLPAEVVLVKDFASLVGSAVSKEKPRDIDVLIRARRDDAGENFLVQKDNILLPLRKALNPDKLQKLHWINNPQGPHSDHVPLYSLILRRESLEKQIVKALEPGEHFPPEKPLMAGVTEFFSTKELWPWCKKKIEEGAKLAGEIKFDGFRCIISLKDGEVSIWFEDSGEDRASHLPDLVKAVKESGYKSLILDGEMLAVDHHGRIIPRTQLLEMLSGDPAFEPYYVAFDCLNMDEDISQRPLGERQTILAALVDDLKSPQIKLSEARKFETEKELEIVGRWAASQVASEGLVVKDLTKPYHPGGSDDWGKWKTTFEIKVQVLEVQEKKNGYSYLCGLREAPRIADKKQVLPSGLLVLGSTFVTQYKASVGDVLNVRIEELLILNKKDEVHISWGKPTVVGPDSSRDAYTVAQAVDLARRGHVLKVEVGKEDVPAWGKEGAQIAFVAASPNETERSRREPMVAPPGEIFERLYLEPAGLKKEDVAILYLVPQVLYEKGQPRAPSELEVEAWTGHLMQKLYEINPRVIVALGKQSAVALEGLADCTMPHPAAVHRHGDSGEVARKIKQVMAKVQKIAKQDEGEGGDTRSVIAAREYHRAWWQMVPVSGKGRFVLQAHWRGLSEEETNLSHEELLKTDHSVHCDLRFEIDRSRLWGFTIFEGSTEDIRDKGQGQARILHLPPDDSLQGAFKLPQPHEWLTIAEEKPFISGPGNVGSTAQKFSKFFQLDAGTYEFSFARQHGREVFMHGEKLKGRLLMQYAPAGEQGRVWMIHKPESQEPYTATHKLADVVEELREKAQEKLVWSAKPGQEPKIINIQRCPFKKQRYAAILKADAEKRLVFGVISEPDTVDLQGDVLSREEIARMARNFVEYVREFRDRHTSRKVKVEIVRSWIAEKDEWMYGQLVKAGSWLLLVRVLDDEVWGKIKAGVYRAFSIGGRGIRIERTRPDHK
;
A
#
# COMPACT_ATOMS: atom_id res chain seq x y z
N MET A 1 -65.69 -8.35 39.08
CA MET A 1 -64.74 -7.63 38.22
C MET A 1 -65.42 -6.52 37.43
N LYS A 2 -64.67 -5.47 37.08
CA LYS A 2 -64.96 -4.53 35.97
C LYS A 2 -64.21 -5.00 34.72
N LEU A 3 -64.49 -4.41 33.55
CA LEU A 3 -63.87 -4.82 32.28
C LEU A 3 -62.32 -4.81 32.32
N ALA A 4 -61.72 -3.77 32.90
CA ALA A 4 -60.26 -3.65 33.04
C ALA A 4 -59.64 -4.60 34.09
N ASP A 5 -60.44 -5.23 34.95
CA ASP A 5 -59.97 -6.21 35.93
C ASP A 5 -59.93 -7.64 35.37
N MET A 6 -60.56 -7.89 34.22
CA MET A 6 -60.72 -9.21 33.58
C MET A 6 -59.48 -9.62 32.78
N THR A 7 -58.33 -9.69 33.44
CA THR A 7 -57.06 -10.15 32.87
C THR A 7 -56.74 -11.59 33.31
N PRO A 8 -55.99 -12.39 32.53
CA PRO A 8 -55.77 -13.81 32.84
C PRO A 8 -55.28 -14.10 34.26
N PRO A 9 -54.28 -13.38 34.85
CA PRO A 9 -53.82 -13.68 36.21
C PRO A 9 -54.88 -13.42 37.28
N ARG A 10 -55.77 -12.43 37.06
CA ARG A 10 -56.88 -12.14 37.98
C ARG A 10 -58.03 -13.12 37.82
N LEU A 11 -58.33 -13.54 36.59
CA LEU A 11 -59.35 -14.56 36.30
C LEU A 11 -58.96 -15.92 36.89
N GLN A 12 -57.69 -16.30 36.77
CA GLN A 12 -57.14 -17.52 37.39
C GLN A 12 -57.24 -17.50 38.93
N ALA A 13 -56.98 -16.34 39.55
CA ALA A 13 -57.07 -16.16 41.00
C ALA A 13 -58.50 -15.96 41.55
N ALA A 14 -59.52 -15.83 40.68
CA ALA A 14 -60.87 -15.47 41.10
C ALA A 14 -61.74 -16.67 41.50
N PRO A 15 -62.65 -16.50 42.49
CA PRO A 15 -63.69 -17.48 42.80
C PRO A 15 -64.59 -17.80 41.61
N GLU A 16 -65.10 -19.03 41.56
CA GLU A 16 -65.85 -19.55 40.41
C GLU A 16 -67.09 -18.72 40.04
N GLU A 17 -67.79 -18.22 41.06
CA GLU A 17 -68.96 -17.35 40.90
C GLU A 17 -68.59 -16.00 40.27
N GLU A 18 -67.42 -15.42 40.60
CA GLU A 18 -66.99 -14.15 40.01
C GLU A 18 -66.59 -14.30 38.54
N VAL A 19 -65.97 -15.43 38.17
CA VAL A 19 -65.65 -15.75 36.76
C VAL A 19 -66.93 -15.96 35.94
N HIS A 20 -67.94 -16.65 36.49
CA HIS A 20 -69.27 -16.77 35.88
C HIS A 20 -69.97 -15.40 35.72
N LEU A 21 -69.96 -14.57 36.77
CA LEU A 21 -70.52 -13.22 36.72
C LEU A 21 -69.78 -12.31 35.74
N ALA A 22 -68.49 -12.53 35.49
CA ALA A 22 -67.74 -11.84 34.44
C ALA A 22 -68.29 -12.20 33.04
N TRP A 23 -68.47 -13.49 32.74
CA TRP A 23 -69.02 -13.93 31.44
C TRP A 23 -70.45 -13.39 31.19
N LEU A 24 -71.31 -13.41 32.22
CA LEU A 24 -72.67 -12.89 32.12
C LEU A 24 -72.70 -11.36 31.88
N ARG A 25 -71.87 -10.60 32.59
CA ARG A 25 -71.72 -9.15 32.38
C ARG A 25 -71.19 -8.81 31.00
N LEU A 26 -70.16 -9.52 30.53
CA LEU A 26 -69.60 -9.36 29.18
C LEU A 26 -70.66 -9.67 28.12
N SER A 27 -71.44 -10.74 28.28
CA SER A 27 -72.54 -11.10 27.38
C SER A 27 -73.60 -9.99 27.28
N GLN A 28 -73.98 -9.40 28.43
CA GLN A 28 -74.94 -8.29 28.49
C GLN A 28 -74.37 -7.00 27.87
N TRP A 29 -73.10 -6.67 28.15
CA TRP A 29 -72.42 -5.50 27.59
C TRP A 29 -72.24 -5.63 26.08
N PHE A 30 -71.83 -6.80 25.58
CA PHE A 30 -71.70 -7.09 24.15
C PHE A 30 -73.05 -6.90 23.42
N GLY A 31 -74.11 -7.54 23.92
CA GLY A 31 -75.45 -7.41 23.33
C GLY A 31 -76.00 -5.97 23.38
N THR A 32 -75.58 -5.16 24.35
CA THR A 32 -75.95 -3.74 24.47
C THR A 32 -75.12 -2.83 23.56
N ALA A 33 -73.84 -3.12 23.37
CA ALA A 33 -72.94 -2.37 22.51
C ALA A 33 -73.23 -2.64 21.02
N ALA A 34 -73.37 -3.91 20.64
CA ALA A 34 -73.70 -4.31 19.27
C ALA A 34 -75.05 -3.72 18.80
N LYS A 35 -76.10 -3.80 19.64
CA LYS A 35 -77.41 -3.17 19.34
C LYS A 35 -77.38 -1.65 19.25
N LYS A 36 -76.29 -0.99 19.66
CA LYS A 36 -76.11 0.47 19.62
C LYS A 36 -74.98 0.91 18.69
N GLY A 37 -74.45 0.01 17.85
CA GLY A 37 -73.37 0.32 16.90
C GLY A 37 -72.07 0.79 17.57
N ARG A 38 -71.81 0.38 18.81
CA ARG A 38 -70.63 0.79 19.59
C ARG A 38 -69.53 -0.28 19.50
N ALA A 39 -68.28 0.16 19.57
CA ALA A 39 -67.09 -0.69 19.67
C ALA A 39 -67.30 -1.85 20.67
N VAL A 40 -67.05 -3.07 20.21
CA VAL A 40 -67.22 -4.33 20.96
C VAL A 40 -65.89 -5.01 21.26
N GLU A 41 -64.80 -4.59 20.62
CA GLU A 41 -63.49 -5.22 20.57
C GLU A 41 -62.94 -5.48 21.99
N ASN A 42 -63.01 -4.48 22.87
CA ASN A 42 -62.56 -4.61 24.27
C ASN A 42 -63.42 -5.58 25.09
N ILE A 43 -64.70 -5.74 24.74
CA ILE A 43 -65.62 -6.70 25.38
C ILE A 43 -65.32 -8.11 24.87
N VAL A 44 -65.10 -8.28 23.56
CA VAL A 44 -64.74 -9.56 22.94
C VAL A 44 -63.34 -10.02 23.38
N ASN A 45 -62.37 -9.11 23.51
CA ASN A 45 -61.03 -9.43 24.01
C ASN A 45 -61.05 -9.88 25.48
N ALA A 46 -61.77 -9.18 26.36
CA ALA A 46 -61.95 -9.63 27.75
C ALA A 46 -62.72 -10.96 27.82
N ALA A 47 -63.72 -11.15 26.96
CA ALA A 47 -64.46 -12.41 26.86
C ALA A 47 -63.61 -13.58 26.39
N ALA A 48 -62.60 -13.36 25.54
CA ALA A 48 -61.65 -14.41 25.17
C ALA A 48 -60.89 -14.96 26.39
N PHE A 49 -60.38 -14.09 27.27
CA PHE A 49 -59.70 -14.50 28.50
C PHE A 49 -60.63 -15.21 29.49
N VAL A 50 -61.90 -14.77 29.60
CA VAL A 50 -62.89 -15.46 30.43
C VAL A 50 -63.24 -16.84 29.85
N LEU A 51 -63.36 -16.96 28.52
CA LEU A 51 -63.66 -18.23 27.85
C LEU A 51 -62.49 -19.23 27.93
N GLU A 52 -61.25 -18.74 27.86
CA GLU A 52 -60.02 -19.50 28.11
C GLU A 52 -59.96 -20.03 29.56
N GLU A 53 -60.33 -19.20 30.55
CA GLU A 53 -60.42 -19.62 31.95
C GLU A 53 -61.58 -20.60 32.21
N PHE A 54 -62.72 -20.45 31.53
CA PHE A 54 -63.82 -21.43 31.53
C PHE A 54 -63.33 -22.79 31.00
N GLN A 55 -62.63 -22.81 29.86
CA GLN A 55 -62.04 -24.03 29.30
C GLN A 55 -61.04 -24.67 30.27
N ARG A 56 -60.19 -23.86 30.94
CA ARG A 56 -59.25 -24.34 31.97
C ARG A 56 -59.95 -24.95 33.18
N ARG A 57 -61.17 -24.51 33.53
CA ARG A 57 -62.02 -25.08 34.59
C ARG A 57 -62.98 -26.18 34.10
N GLY A 58 -62.91 -26.56 32.82
CA GLY A 58 -63.75 -27.62 32.24
C GLY A 58 -65.21 -27.22 32.02
N TRP A 59 -65.52 -25.93 31.91
CA TRP A 59 -66.88 -25.42 31.73
C TRP A 59 -67.22 -25.13 30.28
N GLU A 60 -68.32 -25.69 29.79
CA GLU A 60 -68.80 -25.43 28.43
C GLU A 60 -69.66 -24.16 28.33
N ILE A 61 -69.50 -23.43 27.23
CA ILE A 61 -70.32 -22.28 26.85
C ILE A 61 -71.04 -22.61 25.54
N ASP A 62 -72.35 -22.36 25.50
CA ASP A 62 -73.16 -22.43 24.27
C ASP A 62 -72.56 -21.53 23.17
N SER A 63 -71.92 -22.18 22.20
CA SER A 63 -71.22 -21.56 21.06
C SER A 63 -72.14 -20.87 20.06
N LYS A 64 -73.47 -21.00 20.23
CA LYS A 64 -74.47 -20.25 19.43
C LYS A 64 -74.73 -18.85 19.98
N LYS A 65 -74.23 -18.50 21.17
CA LYS A 65 -74.43 -17.16 21.76
C LYS A 65 -73.58 -16.11 21.02
N PRO A 66 -74.12 -14.91 20.73
CA PRO A 66 -73.42 -13.91 19.90
C PRO A 66 -72.01 -13.51 20.37
N LEU A 67 -71.78 -13.43 21.69
CA LEU A 67 -70.45 -13.16 22.23
C LEU A 67 -69.48 -14.33 22.02
N ALA A 68 -69.94 -15.58 22.20
CA ALA A 68 -69.13 -16.76 21.93
C ALA A 68 -68.76 -16.85 20.44
N GLN A 69 -69.69 -16.52 19.54
CA GLN A 69 -69.43 -16.44 18.10
C GLN A 69 -68.42 -15.33 17.74
N ALA A 70 -68.52 -14.15 18.37
CA ALA A 70 -67.55 -13.07 18.19
C ALA A 70 -66.14 -13.46 18.69
N VAL A 71 -66.05 -14.11 19.86
CA VAL A 71 -64.79 -14.67 20.38
C VAL A 71 -64.23 -15.75 19.45
N ALA A 72 -65.06 -16.65 18.93
CA ALA A 72 -64.63 -17.66 17.95
C ALA A 72 -64.13 -17.02 16.64
N SER A 73 -64.73 -15.92 16.18
CA SER A 73 -64.24 -15.19 15.01
C SER A 73 -62.88 -14.51 15.28
N LEU A 74 -62.71 -13.93 16.47
CA LEU A 74 -61.42 -13.40 16.92
C LEU A 74 -60.34 -14.50 16.98
N GLN A 75 -60.68 -15.67 17.54
CA GLN A 75 -59.77 -16.81 17.66
C GLN A 75 -59.42 -17.44 16.31
N ARG A 76 -60.36 -17.49 15.34
CA ARG A 76 -60.06 -17.89 13.96
C ARG A 76 -59.02 -16.98 13.29
N HIS A 77 -59.04 -15.68 13.55
CA HIS A 77 -58.01 -14.76 13.07
C HIS A 77 -56.69 -14.85 13.84
N LYS A 78 -56.70 -15.27 15.12
CA LYS A 78 -55.49 -15.63 15.88
C LYS A 78 -54.91 -17.01 15.51
N GLY A 79 -55.59 -17.78 14.66
CA GLY A 79 -55.09 -19.06 14.13
C GLY A 79 -53.92 -18.90 13.14
N MET A 80 -53.65 -17.69 12.65
CA MET A 80 -52.37 -17.35 12.03
C MET A 80 -51.43 -16.76 13.07
N ALA A 81 -50.28 -17.41 13.28
CA ALA A 81 -49.21 -16.89 14.12
C ALA A 81 -48.55 -15.69 13.44
N PHE A 82 -48.97 -14.48 13.81
CA PHE A 82 -48.34 -13.23 13.38
C PHE A 82 -46.85 -13.24 13.71
N SER A 83 -46.01 -13.12 12.69
CA SER A 83 -44.56 -12.96 12.89
C SER A 83 -44.24 -11.51 13.26
N VAL A 84 -43.18 -11.30 14.04
CA VAL A 84 -42.77 -9.96 14.49
C VAL A 84 -42.51 -9.01 13.31
N ALA A 85 -42.01 -9.51 12.18
CA ALA A 85 -41.78 -8.73 10.96
C ALA A 85 -43.05 -8.00 10.47
N GLN A 86 -44.20 -8.69 10.43
CA GLN A 86 -45.45 -8.11 9.92
C GLN A 86 -45.98 -6.95 10.78
N ALA A 87 -45.59 -6.87 12.05
CA ALA A 87 -45.91 -5.72 12.90
C ALA A 87 -44.97 -4.53 12.62
N LEU A 88 -43.67 -4.79 12.37
CA LEU A 88 -42.64 -3.78 12.16
C LEU A 88 -42.81 -3.04 10.82
N ASP A 89 -43.27 -3.72 9.77
CA ASP A 89 -43.50 -3.12 8.44
C ASP A 89 -44.55 -1.99 8.46
N SER A 90 -45.53 -2.07 9.35
CA SER A 90 -46.74 -1.22 9.38
C SER A 90 -46.56 0.22 9.91
N LEU A 91 -45.35 0.61 10.32
CA LEU A 91 -45.10 1.90 10.98
C LEU A 91 -44.83 3.06 9.98
N PRO A 92 -45.26 4.30 10.27
CA PRO A 92 -45.10 5.45 9.37
C PRO A 92 -43.66 6.01 9.33
N ALA A 93 -43.41 6.95 8.42
CA ALA A 93 -42.08 7.50 8.15
C ALA A 93 -41.67 8.72 8.99
N GLU A 94 -42.45 9.84 9.02
CA GLU A 94 -42.07 11.10 9.70
C GLU A 94 -43.22 12.14 9.90
N VAL A 95 -42.96 13.25 10.62
CA VAL A 95 -43.82 14.45 10.89
C VAL A 95 -42.97 15.70 11.36
N VAL A 96 -43.39 16.70 12.19
CA VAL A 96 -42.58 17.94 12.52
C VAL A 96 -42.65 18.51 14.00
N LEU A 97 -41.77 18.14 14.98
CA LEU A 97 -42.07 18.32 16.44
C LEU A 97 -42.22 19.75 17.01
N VAL A 98 -41.23 20.62 16.85
CA VAL A 98 -41.21 21.98 17.46
C VAL A 98 -40.52 22.94 16.50
N LYS A 99 -41.06 24.15 16.35
CA LYS A 99 -40.52 25.19 15.45
C LYS A 99 -39.78 26.28 16.23
N ASP A 100 -38.76 26.88 15.59
CA ASP A 100 -37.94 28.00 16.10
C ASP A 100 -37.36 27.72 17.50
N PHE A 101 -36.85 26.50 17.65
CA PHE A 101 -36.41 25.90 18.91
C PHE A 101 -35.14 26.53 19.50
N ALA A 102 -34.25 27.01 18.65
CA ALA A 102 -33.07 27.80 19.02
C ALA A 102 -33.11 29.14 18.29
N SER A 103 -32.63 30.21 18.91
CA SER A 103 -32.64 31.57 18.34
C SER A 103 -31.52 32.42 18.90
N LEU A 104 -30.89 33.25 18.07
CA LEU A 104 -29.99 34.31 18.54
C LEU A 104 -30.81 35.36 19.33
N VAL A 105 -30.27 35.87 20.43
CA VAL A 105 -30.88 36.92 21.26
C VAL A 105 -29.82 37.91 21.79
N GLY A 106 -30.18 38.77 22.73
CA GLY A 106 -29.22 39.60 23.46
C GLY A 106 -28.64 40.74 22.62
N SER A 107 -27.37 41.09 22.90
CA SER A 107 -26.75 42.25 22.23
C SER A 107 -26.50 41.98 20.73
N ALA A 108 -26.29 40.72 20.34
CA ALA A 108 -26.07 40.24 18.96
C ALA A 108 -27.16 40.60 17.96
N VAL A 109 -28.40 40.82 18.40
CA VAL A 109 -29.55 41.06 17.52
C VAL A 109 -29.94 42.54 17.44
N SER A 110 -29.35 43.40 18.29
CA SER A 110 -29.80 44.78 18.50
C SER A 110 -28.76 45.86 18.19
N LYS A 111 -27.52 45.48 17.81
CA LYS A 111 -26.41 46.41 17.54
C LYS A 111 -25.49 45.87 16.44
N GLU A 112 -25.00 46.74 15.56
CA GLU A 112 -24.01 46.38 14.52
C GLU A 112 -22.69 45.83 15.10
N LYS A 113 -22.36 46.22 16.34
CA LYS A 113 -21.26 45.65 17.11
C LYS A 113 -21.77 45.22 18.50
N PRO A 114 -22.08 43.92 18.69
CA PRO A 114 -22.47 43.39 19.99
C PRO A 114 -21.28 43.22 20.93
N ARG A 115 -21.57 42.89 22.20
CA ARG A 115 -20.55 42.51 23.20
C ARG A 115 -20.33 40.99 23.26
N ASP A 116 -21.38 40.24 22.96
CA ASP A 116 -21.59 38.82 23.24
C ASP A 116 -22.60 38.25 22.23
N ILE A 117 -22.63 36.93 22.09
CA ILE A 117 -23.62 36.21 21.27
C ILE A 117 -24.41 35.27 22.17
N ASP A 118 -25.58 35.73 22.60
CA ASP A 118 -26.53 34.93 23.37
C ASP A 118 -27.37 34.06 22.43
N VAL A 119 -27.52 32.77 22.76
CA VAL A 119 -28.41 31.85 22.04
C VAL A 119 -29.47 31.32 22.99
N LEU A 120 -30.73 31.72 22.78
CA LEU A 120 -31.87 31.20 23.51
C LEU A 120 -32.28 29.86 22.88
N ILE A 121 -32.11 28.78 23.63
CA ILE A 121 -32.71 27.48 23.31
C ILE A 121 -33.98 27.32 24.15
N ARG A 122 -35.10 27.02 23.50
CA ARG A 122 -36.47 27.15 24.06
C ARG A 122 -36.94 25.87 24.75
N ALA A 123 -36.04 25.33 25.57
CA ALA A 123 -36.22 24.15 26.42
C ALA A 123 -35.45 24.35 27.72
N ARG A 124 -35.85 23.65 28.79
CA ARG A 124 -34.92 23.44 29.92
C ARG A 124 -33.90 22.37 29.52
N ARG A 125 -32.90 22.11 30.36
CA ARG A 125 -32.27 20.79 30.36
C ARG A 125 -32.82 19.92 31.49
N ASP A 126 -32.53 18.63 31.41
CA ASP A 126 -32.67 17.69 32.53
C ASP A 126 -31.65 17.98 33.64
N ASP A 127 -31.77 17.31 34.79
CA ASP A 127 -30.97 17.61 35.98
C ASP A 127 -29.49 17.21 35.81
N ALA A 128 -29.17 16.35 34.84
CA ALA A 128 -27.81 16.04 34.39
C ALA A 128 -27.22 17.13 33.48
N GLY A 129 -28.07 17.98 32.88
CA GLY A 129 -27.64 19.05 31.99
C GLY A 129 -27.28 18.60 30.58
N GLU A 130 -27.72 17.42 30.13
CA GLU A 130 -27.37 16.85 28.82
C GLU A 130 -28.48 17.05 27.79
N ASN A 131 -29.71 16.64 28.12
CA ASN A 131 -30.84 16.61 27.17
C ASN A 131 -31.73 17.85 27.29
N PHE A 132 -32.41 18.24 26.21
CA PHE A 132 -33.33 19.39 26.21
C PHE A 132 -34.81 19.00 26.44
N LEU A 133 -35.38 19.49 27.54
CA LEU A 133 -36.78 19.30 27.92
C LEU A 133 -37.67 20.41 27.32
N VAL A 134 -38.42 20.06 26.26
CA VAL A 134 -39.40 20.95 25.60
C VAL A 134 -40.52 21.32 26.58
N GLN A 135 -40.73 22.62 26.81
CA GLN A 135 -41.82 23.09 27.67
C GLN A 135 -43.17 22.98 26.96
N LYS A 136 -44.16 22.37 27.63
CA LYS A 136 -45.55 22.17 27.16
C LYS A 136 -46.14 23.42 26.49
N ASP A 137 -45.99 24.59 27.10
CA ASP A 137 -46.59 25.82 26.60
C ASP A 137 -45.98 26.35 25.29
N ASN A 138 -44.75 25.95 24.93
CA ASN A 138 -44.16 26.31 23.63
C ASN A 138 -44.89 25.65 22.44
N ILE A 139 -45.62 24.55 22.68
CA ILE A 139 -46.51 23.92 21.70
C ILE A 139 -47.90 24.56 21.76
N LEU A 140 -48.42 24.84 22.96
CA LEU A 140 -49.80 25.33 23.16
C LEU A 140 -50.00 26.81 22.79
N LEU A 141 -49.02 27.69 23.04
CA LEU A 141 -49.20 29.13 22.83
C LEU A 141 -49.28 29.56 21.35
N PRO A 142 -48.49 28.99 20.42
CA PRO A 142 -48.65 29.25 18.98
C PRO A 142 -50.02 28.78 18.47
N LEU A 143 -50.46 27.58 18.86
CA LEU A 143 -51.79 27.04 18.55
C LEU A 143 -52.92 27.94 19.07
N ARG A 144 -52.79 28.51 20.28
CA ARG A 144 -53.74 29.51 20.81
C ARG A 144 -53.88 30.73 19.93
N LYS A 145 -52.76 31.33 19.48
CA LYS A 145 -52.78 32.55 18.67
C LYS A 145 -53.29 32.32 17.24
N ALA A 146 -53.01 31.16 16.65
CA ALA A 146 -53.40 30.85 15.28
C ALA A 146 -54.92 30.64 15.09
N LEU A 147 -55.63 30.22 16.14
CA LEU A 147 -57.03 29.76 16.02
C LEU A 147 -58.07 30.87 16.17
N ASN A 148 -58.08 31.62 17.30
CA ASN A 148 -58.88 32.84 17.41
C ASN A 148 -58.44 33.70 18.63
N PRO A 149 -57.95 34.94 18.44
CA PRO A 149 -57.47 35.77 19.55
C PRO A 149 -58.54 36.25 20.55
N ASP A 150 -59.80 36.44 20.13
CA ASP A 150 -60.78 37.20 20.92
C ASP A 150 -61.72 36.32 21.79
N LYS A 151 -61.62 34.99 21.67
CA LYS A 151 -62.47 34.03 22.42
C LYS A 151 -61.69 33.25 23.49
N LEU A 152 -60.70 33.91 24.10
CA LEU A 152 -59.65 33.38 24.98
C LEU A 152 -60.10 32.35 26.03
N GLN A 153 -61.21 32.58 26.73
CA GLN A 153 -61.64 31.71 27.85
C GLN A 153 -62.35 30.41 27.43
N LYS A 154 -62.52 30.14 26.12
CA LYS A 154 -63.33 28.99 25.62
C LYS A 154 -62.55 27.91 24.86
N LEU A 155 -61.21 27.96 24.87
CA LEU A 155 -60.35 26.92 24.28
C LEU A 155 -59.93 25.88 25.33
N HIS A 156 -60.49 24.67 25.26
CA HIS A 156 -60.12 23.52 26.10
C HIS A 156 -58.93 22.75 25.51
N TRP A 157 -58.01 22.30 26.38
CA TRP A 157 -56.75 21.65 25.97
C TRP A 157 -56.72 20.19 26.44
N ILE A 158 -56.94 19.28 25.49
CA ILE A 158 -57.05 17.84 25.76
C ILE A 158 -55.66 17.21 25.56
N ASN A 159 -54.91 17.05 26.65
CA ASN A 159 -53.65 16.30 26.68
C ASN A 159 -53.94 14.78 26.61
N ASN A 160 -54.43 14.29 25.46
CA ASN A 160 -54.60 12.86 25.18
C ASN A 160 -53.61 12.41 24.09
N PRO A 161 -52.65 11.51 24.37
CA PRO A 161 -51.69 11.04 23.38
C PRO A 161 -52.32 10.22 22.23
N GLN A 162 -53.59 9.83 22.33
CA GLN A 162 -54.34 9.13 21.27
C GLN A 162 -55.27 10.05 20.45
N GLY A 163 -55.20 11.37 20.63
CA GLY A 163 -55.94 12.34 19.81
C GLY A 163 -57.44 12.52 20.18
N PRO A 164 -58.24 13.15 19.30
CA PRO A 164 -59.65 13.47 19.52
C PRO A 164 -60.60 12.29 19.24
N HIS A 165 -61.74 12.27 19.94
CA HIS A 165 -62.71 11.14 19.95
C HIS A 165 -64.07 11.52 19.33
N SER A 166 -64.06 12.45 18.39
CA SER A 166 -65.22 12.95 17.64
C SER A 166 -64.79 13.52 16.30
N ASP A 167 -65.76 13.98 15.50
CA ASP A 167 -65.53 14.83 14.33
C ASP A 167 -64.58 15.98 14.70
N HIS A 168 -63.56 16.18 13.88
CA HIS A 168 -62.49 17.16 14.09
C HIS A 168 -61.85 17.55 12.75
N VAL A 169 -61.08 18.65 12.76
CA VAL A 169 -60.31 19.13 11.61
C VAL A 169 -58.83 19.17 12.01
N PRO A 170 -57.93 18.46 11.30
CA PRO A 170 -56.49 18.52 11.57
C PRO A 170 -55.89 19.86 11.12
N LEU A 171 -54.80 20.28 11.78
CA LEU A 171 -54.23 21.62 11.62
C LEU A 171 -52.71 21.60 11.35
N TYR A 172 -51.92 20.99 12.23
CA TYR A 172 -50.45 20.88 12.15
C TYR A 172 -49.96 19.57 12.82
N SER A 173 -48.71 19.13 12.56
CA SER A 173 -48.21 17.77 12.89
C SER A 173 -46.82 17.75 13.58
N LEU A 174 -46.45 16.68 14.30
CA LEU A 174 -45.32 16.59 15.28
C LEU A 174 -44.42 15.32 15.09
N ILE A 175 -43.08 15.45 14.91
CA ILE A 175 -42.14 14.41 14.38
C ILE A 175 -41.79 13.26 15.34
N LEU A 176 -41.58 12.08 14.77
CA LEU A 176 -40.32 11.30 14.89
C LEU A 176 -40.09 10.64 13.51
N ARG A 177 -38.84 10.48 13.05
CA ARG A 177 -38.54 9.73 11.81
C ARG A 177 -38.19 8.27 12.17
N ARG A 178 -38.66 7.30 11.39
CA ARG A 178 -38.41 5.87 11.59
C ARG A 178 -37.15 5.40 10.85
N GLU A 179 -36.32 4.61 11.53
CA GLU A 179 -35.19 3.86 10.96
C GLU A 179 -35.58 2.40 10.66
N SER A 180 -34.69 1.63 10.00
CA SER A 180 -34.99 0.25 9.60
C SER A 180 -35.16 -0.69 10.80
N LEU A 181 -36.06 -1.67 10.65
CA LEU A 181 -36.45 -2.60 11.71
C LEU A 181 -36.07 -4.05 11.34
N GLU A 182 -34.84 -4.21 10.85
CA GLU A 182 -34.30 -5.51 10.47
C GLU A 182 -33.83 -6.29 11.70
N LYS A 183 -34.18 -7.58 11.77
CA LYS A 183 -33.67 -8.47 12.81
C LYS A 183 -32.26 -8.93 12.45
N GLN A 184 -31.25 -8.13 12.79
CA GLN A 184 -29.85 -8.53 12.67
C GLN A 184 -29.57 -9.77 13.56
N ILE A 185 -29.41 -10.93 12.91
CA ILE A 185 -28.92 -12.15 13.56
C ILE A 185 -27.45 -12.27 13.20
N VAL A 186 -26.57 -11.79 14.09
CA VAL A 186 -25.14 -12.08 14.01
C VAL A 186 -24.95 -13.57 14.32
N LYS A 187 -24.83 -14.39 13.26
CA LYS A 187 -24.14 -15.67 13.36
C LYS A 187 -22.64 -15.39 13.46
N ALA A 188 -21.93 -16.19 14.25
CA ALA A 188 -20.47 -16.28 14.13
C ALA A 188 -20.09 -16.75 12.72
N LEU A 189 -18.93 -16.32 12.22
CA LEU A 189 -18.39 -16.82 10.95
C LEU A 189 -17.69 -18.16 11.21
N GLU A 190 -18.41 -19.25 10.93
CA GLU A 190 -17.90 -20.61 11.03
C GLU A 190 -16.85 -20.89 9.96
N PRO A 191 -15.61 -21.28 10.33
CA PRO A 191 -14.61 -21.71 9.36
C PRO A 191 -15.12 -22.91 8.55
N GLY A 192 -14.68 -23.01 7.30
CA GLY A 192 -15.19 -23.97 6.32
C GLY A 192 -16.56 -23.65 5.69
N GLU A 193 -17.36 -22.72 6.25
CA GLU A 193 -18.62 -22.29 5.61
C GLU A 193 -18.41 -21.16 4.59
N HIS A 194 -19.16 -21.19 3.49
CA HIS A 194 -19.15 -20.14 2.47
C HIS A 194 -20.14 -19.01 2.83
N PHE A 195 -19.64 -17.78 2.96
CA PHE A 195 -20.42 -16.58 3.29
C PHE A 195 -20.22 -15.46 2.24
N PRO A 196 -21.19 -14.52 2.08
CA PRO A 196 -21.01 -13.38 1.17
C PRO A 196 -20.02 -12.37 1.78
N PRO A 197 -18.92 -12.01 1.09
CA PRO A 197 -17.92 -11.11 1.67
C PRO A 197 -18.41 -9.65 1.73
N GLU A 198 -17.82 -8.85 2.63
CA GLU A 198 -18.14 -7.42 2.81
C GLU A 198 -17.71 -6.59 1.60
N LYS A 199 -18.60 -5.77 1.04
CA LYS A 199 -18.33 -4.95 -0.14
C LYS A 199 -19.10 -3.62 -0.15
N PRO A 200 -18.58 -2.57 -0.83
CA PRO A 200 -19.23 -1.26 -0.91
C PRO A 200 -20.70 -1.32 -1.38
N LEU A 201 -21.59 -0.65 -0.65
CA LEU A 201 -23.04 -0.89 -0.67
C LEU A 201 -23.71 -0.84 -2.05
N MET A 202 -23.35 0.11 -2.94
CA MET A 202 -23.75 0.10 -4.36
C MET A 202 -23.03 1.18 -5.19
N ALA A 203 -23.01 0.98 -6.52
CA ALA A 203 -22.48 1.95 -7.48
C ALA A 203 -23.20 3.31 -7.39
N GLY A 204 -22.45 4.41 -7.43
CA GLY A 204 -22.97 5.78 -7.31
C GLY A 204 -23.30 6.25 -5.88
N VAL A 205 -23.17 5.38 -4.87
CA VAL A 205 -23.23 5.76 -3.44
C VAL A 205 -21.84 5.66 -2.81
N THR A 206 -21.15 4.55 -3.07
CA THR A 206 -19.80 4.26 -2.54
C THR A 206 -18.77 4.02 -3.67
N GLU A 207 -19.06 4.48 -4.90
CA GLU A 207 -18.19 4.34 -6.07
C GLU A 207 -17.92 5.70 -6.73
N PHE A 208 -16.63 6.01 -6.91
CA PHE A 208 -16.14 7.33 -7.31
C PHE A 208 -15.05 7.21 -8.39
N PHE A 209 -14.84 8.28 -9.18
CA PHE A 209 -13.83 8.35 -10.23
C PHE A 209 -12.71 9.36 -9.94
N SER A 210 -12.81 10.11 -8.83
CA SER A 210 -11.70 10.88 -8.28
C SER A 210 -11.71 10.93 -6.74
N THR A 211 -10.55 11.21 -6.16
CA THR A 211 -10.36 11.55 -4.73
C THR A 211 -11.27 12.70 -4.29
N LYS A 212 -11.57 13.65 -5.18
CA LYS A 212 -12.49 14.78 -4.95
C LYS A 212 -13.96 14.36 -4.85
N GLU A 213 -14.37 13.36 -5.64
CA GLU A 213 -15.73 12.79 -5.55
C GLU A 213 -15.90 11.92 -4.29
N LEU A 214 -14.84 11.22 -3.89
CA LEU A 214 -14.78 10.38 -2.69
C LEU A 214 -14.70 11.22 -1.39
N TRP A 215 -14.07 12.40 -1.42
CA TRP A 215 -13.85 13.21 -0.21
C TRP A 215 -15.14 13.59 0.56
N PRO A 216 -16.26 14.01 -0.05
CA PRO A 216 -17.52 14.26 0.66
C PRO A 216 -18.01 13.07 1.50
N TRP A 217 -17.86 11.83 1.01
CA TRP A 217 -18.20 10.62 1.75
C TRP A 217 -17.22 10.39 2.91
N CYS A 218 -15.91 10.48 2.65
CA CYS A 218 -14.88 10.36 3.70
C CYS A 218 -15.06 11.39 4.81
N LYS A 219 -15.32 12.65 4.45
CA LYS A 219 -15.54 13.76 5.37
C LYS A 219 -16.75 13.50 6.27
N LYS A 220 -17.88 13.06 5.70
CA LYS A 220 -19.07 12.69 6.46
C LYS A 220 -18.74 11.62 7.51
N LYS A 221 -18.05 10.54 7.11
CA LYS A 221 -17.65 9.45 8.01
C LYS A 221 -16.75 9.94 9.15
N ILE A 222 -15.77 10.79 8.85
CA ILE A 222 -14.88 11.39 9.86
C ILE A 222 -15.67 12.30 10.83
N GLU A 223 -16.64 13.06 10.34
CA GLU A 223 -17.55 13.87 11.18
C GLU A 223 -18.50 12.99 12.03
N GLU A 224 -18.81 11.77 11.60
CA GLU A 224 -19.51 10.73 12.37
C GLU A 224 -18.58 9.95 13.35
N GLY A 225 -17.28 10.25 13.38
CA GLY A 225 -16.29 9.65 14.29
C GLY A 225 -15.50 8.46 13.75
N ALA A 226 -15.65 8.12 12.47
CA ALA A 226 -14.92 7.04 11.80
C ALA A 226 -13.40 7.29 11.77
N LYS A 227 -12.62 6.20 11.63
CA LYS A 227 -11.17 6.26 11.40
C LYS A 227 -10.85 5.61 10.07
N LEU A 228 -10.60 6.42 9.05
CA LEU A 228 -10.44 5.91 7.69
C LEU A 228 -9.01 5.50 7.36
N ALA A 229 -8.87 4.40 6.62
CA ALA A 229 -7.65 4.05 5.92
C ALA A 229 -7.95 3.71 4.46
N GLY A 230 -7.01 4.06 3.57
CA GLY A 230 -7.02 3.67 2.18
C GLY A 230 -6.05 2.52 1.92
N GLU A 231 -6.51 1.51 1.21
CA GLU A 231 -5.77 0.35 0.69
C GLU A 231 -5.83 0.33 -0.83
N ILE A 232 -4.93 -0.42 -1.46
CA ILE A 232 -4.93 -0.63 -2.90
C ILE A 232 -6.24 -1.34 -3.31
N LYS A 233 -6.93 -0.83 -4.33
CA LYS A 233 -7.98 -1.61 -4.99
C LYS A 233 -7.31 -2.57 -5.96
N PHE A 234 -7.21 -3.83 -5.57
CA PHE A 234 -6.57 -4.87 -6.38
C PHE A 234 -7.49 -5.38 -7.49
N ASP A 235 -6.92 -5.62 -8.68
CA ASP A 235 -7.63 -6.08 -9.88
C ASP A 235 -7.38 -7.58 -10.10
N GLY A 236 -8.16 -8.43 -9.43
CA GLY A 236 -7.91 -9.88 -9.37
C GLY A 236 -9.18 -10.73 -9.29
N PHE A 237 -9.13 -11.80 -8.50
CA PHE A 237 -10.32 -12.50 -7.99
C PHE A 237 -10.32 -12.48 -6.46
N ARG A 238 -11.35 -11.87 -5.87
CA ARG A 238 -11.55 -11.91 -4.42
C ARG A 238 -11.69 -13.34 -3.93
N CYS A 239 -10.93 -13.67 -2.90
CA CYS A 239 -10.62 -15.01 -2.46
C CYS A 239 -10.70 -15.10 -0.93
N ILE A 240 -11.51 -16.03 -0.44
CA ILE A 240 -11.61 -16.38 0.98
C ILE A 240 -10.85 -17.69 1.18
N ILE A 241 -9.84 -17.67 2.04
CA ILE A 241 -9.12 -18.88 2.47
C ILE A 241 -9.56 -19.22 3.89
N SER A 242 -10.03 -20.45 4.12
CA SER A 242 -10.41 -20.91 5.46
C SER A 242 -9.76 -22.24 5.82
N LEU A 243 -9.41 -22.38 7.10
CA LEU A 243 -8.88 -23.58 7.74
C LEU A 243 -9.85 -24.03 8.85
N LYS A 244 -10.14 -25.33 8.92
CA LYS A 244 -10.87 -25.96 10.03
C LYS A 244 -10.36 -27.37 10.26
N ASP A 245 -9.93 -27.67 11.49
CA ASP A 245 -9.51 -29.02 11.91
C ASP A 245 -8.43 -29.68 11.01
N GLY A 246 -7.62 -28.85 10.34
CA GLY A 246 -6.58 -29.28 9.39
C GLY A 246 -7.01 -29.37 7.93
N GLU A 247 -8.29 -29.18 7.60
CA GLU A 247 -8.81 -29.05 6.23
C GLU A 247 -8.81 -27.58 5.79
N VAL A 248 -8.43 -27.31 4.53
CA VAL A 248 -8.37 -25.96 3.96
C VAL A 248 -9.27 -25.89 2.74
N SER A 249 -10.16 -24.91 2.72
CA SER A 249 -11.03 -24.58 1.60
C SER A 249 -10.74 -23.18 1.08
N ILE A 250 -10.85 -22.99 -0.23
CA ILE A 250 -10.59 -21.72 -0.91
C ILE A 250 -11.77 -21.38 -1.82
N TRP A 251 -12.40 -20.23 -1.59
CA TRP A 251 -13.61 -19.79 -2.30
C TRP A 251 -13.35 -18.47 -3.02
N PHE A 252 -13.93 -18.29 -4.22
CA PHE A 252 -13.95 -16.98 -4.89
C PHE A 252 -15.34 -16.36 -4.80
N GLU A 253 -15.46 -15.02 -4.72
CA GLU A 253 -16.75 -14.33 -4.54
C GLU A 253 -17.81 -14.73 -5.59
N ASP A 254 -17.38 -15.01 -6.83
CA ASP A 254 -18.25 -15.39 -7.95
C ASP A 254 -18.57 -16.90 -8.01
N SER A 255 -18.00 -17.76 -7.14
CA SER A 255 -18.17 -19.23 -7.23
C SER A 255 -18.29 -19.95 -5.87
N GLY A 256 -19.48 -20.54 -5.61
CA GLY A 256 -19.74 -21.43 -4.48
C GLY A 256 -19.17 -22.84 -4.62
N GLU A 257 -17.96 -22.98 -5.18
CA GLU A 257 -17.22 -24.23 -5.35
C GLU A 257 -15.82 -24.06 -4.76
N ASP A 258 -15.34 -25.07 -4.03
CA ASP A 258 -13.99 -25.06 -3.43
C ASP A 258 -12.92 -25.17 -4.52
N ARG A 259 -11.87 -24.35 -4.40
CA ARG A 259 -10.73 -24.26 -5.30
C ARG A 259 -9.42 -24.76 -4.69
N ALA A 260 -9.41 -25.19 -3.43
CA ALA A 260 -8.21 -25.63 -2.71
C ALA A 260 -7.35 -26.66 -3.48
N SER A 261 -7.99 -27.60 -4.19
CA SER A 261 -7.31 -28.61 -5.02
C SER A 261 -6.47 -28.05 -6.18
N HIS A 262 -6.70 -26.80 -6.59
CA HIS A 262 -5.99 -26.13 -7.68
C HIS A 262 -4.91 -25.16 -7.19
N LEU A 263 -4.83 -24.90 -5.88
CA LEU A 263 -3.92 -23.94 -5.25
C LEU A 263 -3.10 -24.62 -4.13
N PRO A 264 -2.35 -25.70 -4.44
CA PRO A 264 -1.75 -26.58 -3.44
C PRO A 264 -0.73 -25.90 -2.53
N ASP A 265 0.00 -24.89 -3.03
CA ASP A 265 1.00 -24.18 -2.24
C ASP A 265 0.38 -23.23 -1.19
N LEU A 266 -0.77 -22.61 -1.49
CA LEU A 266 -1.54 -21.84 -0.51
C LEU A 266 -2.13 -22.76 0.56
N VAL A 267 -2.66 -23.91 0.14
CA VAL A 267 -3.14 -24.97 1.05
C VAL A 267 -2.00 -25.47 1.96
N LYS A 268 -0.80 -25.67 1.40
CA LYS A 268 0.39 -26.06 2.15
C LYS A 268 0.78 -25.00 3.18
N ALA A 269 0.93 -23.74 2.76
CA ALA A 269 1.31 -22.64 3.65
C ALA A 269 0.34 -22.48 4.83
N VAL A 270 -0.96 -22.60 4.60
CA VAL A 270 -1.97 -22.51 5.66
C VAL A 270 -1.98 -23.76 6.56
N LYS A 271 -1.74 -24.97 6.03
CA LYS A 271 -1.62 -26.19 6.86
C LYS A 271 -0.33 -26.22 7.69
N GLU A 272 0.78 -25.71 7.17
CA GLU A 272 2.08 -25.66 7.87
C GLU A 272 2.15 -24.55 8.95
N SER A 273 1.14 -23.68 9.03
CA SER A 273 1.03 -22.58 10.01
C SER A 273 0.91 -23.04 11.47
N GLY A 274 0.28 -24.19 11.72
CA GLY A 274 -0.03 -24.70 13.06
C GLY A 274 -1.28 -24.13 13.74
N TYR A 275 -2.03 -23.21 13.09
CA TYR A 275 -3.36 -22.80 13.57
C TYR A 275 -4.37 -23.95 13.47
N LYS A 276 -5.44 -23.90 14.28
CA LYS A 276 -6.56 -24.85 14.25
C LYS A 276 -7.70 -24.36 13.36
N SER A 277 -7.96 -23.05 13.39
CA SER A 277 -8.94 -22.44 12.50
C SER A 277 -8.51 -21.06 11.98
N LEU A 278 -8.92 -20.75 10.76
CA LEU A 278 -8.58 -19.51 10.07
C LEU A 278 -9.70 -19.09 9.12
N ILE A 279 -9.92 -17.78 8.97
CA ILE A 279 -10.64 -17.19 7.83
C ILE A 279 -9.89 -15.90 7.42
N LEU A 280 -9.35 -15.88 6.21
CA LEU A 280 -8.74 -14.71 5.57
C LEU A 280 -9.61 -14.21 4.41
N ASP A 281 -9.66 -12.90 4.23
CA ASP A 281 -10.29 -12.24 3.07
C ASP A 281 -9.21 -11.42 2.34
N GLY A 282 -9.17 -11.54 1.01
CA GLY A 282 -8.07 -11.09 0.18
C GLY A 282 -8.35 -11.20 -1.31
N GLU A 283 -7.36 -10.85 -2.13
CA GLU A 283 -7.44 -10.93 -3.60
C GLU A 283 -6.38 -11.90 -4.14
N MET A 284 -6.79 -12.85 -4.99
CA MET A 284 -5.86 -13.60 -5.85
C MET A 284 -5.47 -12.73 -7.05
N LEU A 285 -4.17 -12.63 -7.29
CA LEU A 285 -3.57 -11.81 -8.32
C LEU A 285 -2.52 -12.61 -9.09
N ALA A 286 -2.23 -12.17 -10.31
CA ALA A 286 -0.99 -12.48 -10.99
C ALA A 286 -0.50 -11.23 -11.71
N VAL A 287 0.82 -11.14 -11.85
CA VAL A 287 1.47 -10.11 -12.68
C VAL A 287 2.42 -10.78 -13.65
N ASP A 288 2.65 -10.12 -14.78
CA ASP A 288 3.71 -10.56 -15.68
C ASP A 288 5.10 -10.10 -15.21
N HIS A 289 6.10 -10.54 -15.95
CA HIS A 289 7.51 -10.24 -15.77
C HIS A 289 7.89 -8.75 -15.94
N HIS A 290 6.93 -7.87 -16.28
CA HIS A 290 7.07 -6.41 -16.29
C HIS A 290 6.29 -5.73 -15.14
N GLY A 291 5.61 -6.50 -14.28
CA GLY A 291 4.72 -5.98 -13.24
C GLY A 291 3.37 -5.46 -13.78
N ARG A 292 2.98 -5.82 -15.00
CA ARG A 292 1.65 -5.53 -15.56
C ARG A 292 0.64 -6.55 -15.01
N ILE A 293 -0.62 -6.15 -14.86
CA ILE A 293 -1.67 -7.03 -14.34
C ILE A 293 -2.04 -8.06 -15.42
N ILE A 294 -2.09 -9.34 -15.04
CA ILE A 294 -2.67 -10.38 -15.90
C ILE A 294 -4.18 -10.10 -16.07
N PRO A 295 -4.74 -10.15 -17.29
CA PRO A 295 -6.18 -9.98 -17.49
C PRO A 295 -7.00 -10.93 -16.61
N ARG A 296 -8.07 -10.46 -15.93
CA ARG A 296 -8.95 -11.33 -15.10
C ARG A 296 -9.55 -12.50 -15.89
N THR A 297 -9.69 -12.37 -17.22
CA THR A 297 -10.07 -13.45 -18.13
C THR A 297 -9.02 -14.56 -18.22
N GLN A 298 -7.73 -14.21 -18.19
CA GLN A 298 -6.61 -15.16 -18.22
C GLN A 298 -6.26 -15.67 -16.81
N LEU A 299 -6.48 -14.86 -15.76
CA LEU A 299 -6.19 -15.22 -14.37
C LEU A 299 -6.89 -16.54 -13.94
N LEU A 300 -8.01 -16.90 -14.58
CA LEU A 300 -8.66 -18.21 -14.43
C LEU A 300 -7.76 -19.43 -14.77
N GLU A 301 -6.70 -19.25 -15.57
CA GLU A 301 -5.73 -20.31 -15.86
C GLU A 301 -5.02 -20.86 -14.61
N MET A 302 -5.02 -20.14 -13.48
CA MET A 302 -4.51 -20.69 -12.20
C MET A 302 -5.24 -21.97 -11.80
N LEU A 303 -6.50 -22.16 -12.23
CA LEU A 303 -7.26 -23.39 -12.01
C LEU A 303 -6.87 -24.54 -12.97
N SER A 304 -5.94 -24.34 -13.90
CA SER A 304 -5.51 -25.36 -14.88
C SER A 304 -4.28 -26.17 -14.46
N GLY A 305 -3.61 -25.82 -13.36
CA GLY A 305 -2.45 -26.54 -12.81
C GLY A 305 -1.10 -26.30 -13.50
N ASP A 306 -1.07 -25.73 -14.71
CA ASP A 306 0.14 -25.26 -15.42
C ASP A 306 -0.11 -23.84 -16.00
N PRO A 307 -0.40 -22.82 -15.17
CA PRO A 307 -0.73 -21.46 -15.64
C PRO A 307 0.45 -20.76 -16.33
N ALA A 308 0.16 -19.78 -17.19
CA ALA A 308 1.16 -18.96 -17.88
C ALA A 308 1.87 -17.91 -16.98
N PHE A 309 1.65 -17.95 -15.67
CA PHE A 309 2.04 -16.93 -14.69
C PHE A 309 2.05 -17.52 -13.28
N GLU A 310 2.76 -16.89 -12.35
CA GLU A 310 2.73 -17.25 -10.92
C GLU A 310 1.60 -16.49 -10.19
N PRO A 311 0.55 -17.18 -9.70
CA PRO A 311 -0.49 -16.54 -8.89
C PRO A 311 -0.03 -16.32 -7.45
N TYR A 312 -0.46 -15.23 -6.83
CA TYR A 312 -0.23 -14.93 -5.42
C TYR A 312 -1.47 -14.31 -4.76
N TYR A 313 -1.57 -14.48 -3.45
CA TYR A 313 -2.66 -13.98 -2.62
C TYR A 313 -2.24 -12.71 -1.87
N VAL A 314 -3.11 -11.70 -1.84
CA VAL A 314 -2.94 -10.52 -0.98
C VAL A 314 -4.09 -10.44 0.01
N ALA A 315 -3.81 -10.76 1.27
CA ALA A 315 -4.80 -10.69 2.34
C ALA A 315 -4.99 -9.25 2.82
N PHE A 316 -6.25 -8.87 3.07
CA PHE A 316 -6.63 -7.54 3.56
C PHE A 316 -7.57 -7.54 4.77
N ASP A 317 -8.11 -8.69 5.17
CA ASP A 317 -8.80 -8.87 6.46
C ASP A 317 -8.56 -10.28 7.04
N CYS A 318 -8.74 -10.42 8.36
CA CYS A 318 -8.69 -11.68 9.09
C CYS A 318 -9.93 -11.76 10.00
N LEU A 319 -10.77 -12.76 9.78
CA LEU A 319 -12.09 -12.86 10.40
C LEU A 319 -12.15 -13.95 11.48
N ASN A 320 -11.24 -14.92 11.42
CA ASN A 320 -11.05 -15.96 12.43
C ASN A 320 -9.57 -16.33 12.51
N MET A 321 -9.04 -16.52 13.71
CA MET A 321 -7.70 -17.05 14.00
C MET A 321 -7.77 -17.78 15.35
N ASP A 322 -8.03 -19.09 15.34
CA ASP A 322 -8.41 -19.95 16.48
C ASP A 322 -9.66 -19.52 17.29
N GLU A 323 -10.14 -18.28 17.10
CA GLU A 323 -11.39 -17.69 17.59
C GLU A 323 -12.02 -16.80 16.49
N ASP A 324 -13.35 -16.58 16.53
CA ASP A 324 -14.02 -15.59 15.67
C ASP A 324 -13.67 -14.17 16.13
N ILE A 325 -13.07 -13.39 15.23
CA ILE A 325 -12.67 -12.00 15.45
C ILE A 325 -13.39 -11.02 14.51
N SER A 326 -14.36 -11.49 13.71
CA SER A 326 -15.15 -10.67 12.78
C SER A 326 -15.82 -9.47 13.45
N GLN A 327 -16.22 -9.63 14.71
CA GLN A 327 -16.88 -8.60 15.51
C GLN A 327 -15.92 -7.57 16.15
N ARG A 328 -14.59 -7.77 16.04
CA ARG A 328 -13.59 -6.76 16.45
C ARG A 328 -13.48 -5.67 15.38
N PRO A 329 -13.15 -4.41 15.74
CA PRO A 329 -12.91 -3.34 14.79
C PRO A 329 -11.85 -3.73 13.73
N LEU A 330 -12.08 -3.37 12.47
CA LEU A 330 -11.17 -3.67 11.35
C LEU A 330 -9.71 -3.27 11.63
N GLY A 331 -9.46 -2.17 12.34
CA GLY A 331 -8.10 -1.76 12.73
C GLY A 331 -7.38 -2.74 13.66
N GLU A 332 -8.11 -3.53 14.44
CA GLU A 332 -7.58 -4.62 15.26
C GLU A 332 -7.37 -5.88 14.41
N ARG A 333 -8.36 -6.23 13.55
CA ARG A 333 -8.26 -7.38 12.62
C ARG A 333 -7.06 -7.25 11.68
N GLN A 334 -6.80 -6.06 11.14
CA GLN A 334 -5.60 -5.74 10.34
C GLN A 334 -4.28 -5.89 11.13
N THR A 335 -4.29 -5.61 12.43
CA THR A 335 -3.09 -5.76 13.28
C THR A 335 -2.80 -7.23 13.54
N ILE A 336 -3.84 -8.05 13.72
CA ILE A 336 -3.74 -9.52 13.83
C ILE A 336 -3.28 -10.12 12.50
N LEU A 337 -3.90 -9.70 11.38
CA LEU A 337 -3.55 -10.14 10.03
C LEU A 337 -2.08 -9.90 9.69
N ALA A 338 -1.53 -8.73 10.05
CA ALA A 338 -0.13 -8.41 9.77
C ALA A 338 0.84 -9.42 10.40
N ALA A 339 0.67 -9.72 11.69
CA ALA A 339 1.48 -10.73 12.38
C ALA A 339 1.27 -12.14 11.80
N LEU A 340 0.03 -12.49 11.44
CA LEU A 340 -0.31 -13.79 10.88
C LEU A 340 0.27 -14.02 9.48
N VAL A 341 0.34 -12.99 8.62
CA VAL A 341 1.01 -13.10 7.31
C VAL A 341 2.51 -13.31 7.47
N ASP A 342 3.16 -12.63 8.42
CA ASP A 342 4.56 -12.89 8.78
C ASP A 342 4.74 -14.32 9.32
N ASP A 343 3.77 -14.84 10.07
CA ASP A 343 3.82 -16.21 10.60
C ASP A 343 3.58 -17.32 9.57
N LEU A 344 2.79 -17.05 8.52
CA LEU A 344 2.57 -17.97 7.40
C LEU A 344 3.83 -18.20 6.53
N LYS A 345 4.81 -17.29 6.57
CA LYS A 345 6.17 -17.44 5.97
C LYS A 345 6.20 -17.82 4.47
N SER A 346 5.10 -17.63 3.74
CA SER A 346 4.97 -18.00 2.32
C SER A 346 5.17 -16.79 1.41
N PRO A 347 6.05 -16.85 0.39
CA PRO A 347 6.22 -15.75 -0.57
C PRO A 347 4.99 -15.51 -1.47
N GLN A 348 4.06 -16.48 -1.51
CA GLN A 348 2.80 -16.38 -2.23
C GLN A 348 1.70 -15.66 -1.43
N ILE A 349 1.85 -15.49 -0.11
CA ILE A 349 0.87 -14.80 0.75
C ILE A 349 1.45 -13.46 1.18
N LYS A 350 0.76 -12.37 0.84
CA LYS A 350 1.24 -10.99 1.05
C LYS A 350 0.19 -10.18 1.80
N LEU A 351 0.63 -9.14 2.49
CA LEU A 351 -0.22 -8.22 3.27
C LEU A 351 -0.63 -7.00 2.43
N SER A 352 -1.90 -6.61 2.48
CA SER A 352 -2.38 -5.31 1.96
C SER A 352 -1.90 -4.15 2.85
N GLU A 353 -1.25 -3.14 2.27
CA GLU A 353 -0.81 -1.96 3.02
C GLU A 353 -1.99 -0.98 3.25
N ALA A 354 -2.40 -0.80 4.50
CA ALA A 354 -3.46 0.16 4.87
C ALA A 354 -2.90 1.51 5.34
N ARG A 355 -3.25 2.61 4.67
CA ARG A 355 -2.77 3.97 4.98
C ARG A 355 -3.87 4.88 5.53
N LYS A 356 -3.73 5.24 6.80
CA LYS A 356 -4.66 6.12 7.54
C LYS A 356 -4.59 7.56 7.05
N PHE A 357 -5.72 8.26 7.00
CA PHE A 357 -5.81 9.68 6.62
C PHE A 357 -6.97 10.38 7.33
N GLU A 358 -6.83 11.70 7.55
CA GLU A 358 -7.86 12.52 8.22
C GLU A 358 -8.31 13.72 7.37
N THR A 359 -7.60 14.02 6.27
CA THR A 359 -7.84 15.20 5.43
C THR A 359 -7.91 14.89 3.93
N GLU A 360 -8.60 15.74 3.15
CA GLU A 360 -8.66 15.69 1.67
C GLU A 360 -7.29 15.56 1.02
N LYS A 361 -6.29 16.28 1.55
CA LYS A 361 -4.93 16.26 1.03
C LYS A 361 -4.20 14.95 1.33
N GLU A 362 -4.51 14.30 2.44
CA GLU A 362 -3.95 12.98 2.76
C GLU A 362 -4.66 11.89 1.96
N LEU A 363 -5.99 11.99 1.73
CA LEU A 363 -6.71 11.16 0.78
C LEU A 363 -6.12 11.28 -0.64
N GLU A 364 -5.76 12.48 -1.10
CA GLU A 364 -5.08 12.69 -2.38
C GLU A 364 -3.69 12.02 -2.43
N ILE A 365 -2.93 12.03 -1.32
CA ILE A 365 -1.62 11.38 -1.23
C ILE A 365 -1.76 9.85 -1.19
N VAL A 366 -2.70 9.32 -0.39
CA VAL A 366 -3.00 7.90 -0.28
C VAL A 366 -3.56 7.37 -1.60
N GLY A 367 -4.45 8.11 -2.25
CA GLY A 367 -4.96 7.79 -3.59
C GLY A 367 -3.85 7.72 -4.63
N ARG A 368 -3.02 8.77 -4.77
CA ARG A 368 -1.89 8.75 -5.72
C ARG A 368 -0.88 7.64 -5.43
N TRP A 369 -0.67 7.29 -4.17
CA TRP A 369 0.13 6.12 -3.81
C TRP A 369 -0.54 4.84 -4.32
N ALA A 370 -1.79 4.57 -3.93
CA ALA A 370 -2.49 3.34 -4.31
C ALA A 370 -2.57 3.16 -5.83
N ALA A 371 -2.93 4.22 -6.58
CA ALA A 371 -3.01 4.21 -8.04
C ALA A 371 -1.64 4.15 -8.76
N SER A 372 -0.52 4.16 -8.02
CA SER A 372 0.84 3.92 -8.55
C SER A 372 1.46 2.62 -8.05
N GLN A 373 0.68 1.73 -7.43
CA GLN A 373 1.13 0.39 -7.05
C GLN A 373 0.86 -0.62 -8.16
N VAL A 374 1.67 -1.68 -8.18
CA VAL A 374 1.46 -2.86 -9.02
C VAL A 374 0.12 -3.51 -8.67
N ALA A 375 -0.57 -4.07 -9.68
CA ALA A 375 -1.88 -4.71 -9.56
C ALA A 375 -3.04 -3.81 -9.07
N SER A 376 -2.89 -2.48 -9.17
CA SER A 376 -3.89 -1.50 -8.71
C SER A 376 -4.84 -1.02 -9.81
N GLU A 377 -6.14 -1.17 -9.59
CA GLU A 377 -7.21 -0.44 -10.31
C GLU A 377 -7.69 0.81 -9.53
N GLY A 378 -7.05 1.19 -8.41
CA GLY A 378 -7.40 2.38 -7.64
C GLY A 378 -7.24 2.24 -6.13
N LEU A 379 -8.27 2.67 -5.37
CA LEU A 379 -8.26 2.75 -3.90
C LEU A 379 -9.55 2.19 -3.30
N VAL A 380 -9.44 1.40 -2.23
CA VAL A 380 -10.55 1.11 -1.31
C VAL A 380 -10.30 1.86 0.00
N VAL A 381 -11.25 2.68 0.43
CA VAL A 381 -11.27 3.28 1.76
C VAL A 381 -12.16 2.45 2.67
N LYS A 382 -11.68 2.11 3.86
CA LYS A 382 -12.43 1.34 4.86
C LYS A 382 -12.47 2.11 6.20
N ASP A 383 -13.58 2.03 6.93
CA ASP A 383 -13.67 2.49 8.31
C ASP A 383 -13.10 1.46 9.29
N LEU A 384 -11.96 1.79 9.91
CA LEU A 384 -11.25 0.93 10.84
C LEU A 384 -11.99 0.69 12.17
N THR A 385 -13.09 1.40 12.42
CA THR A 385 -13.88 1.27 13.67
C THR A 385 -14.93 0.16 13.64
N LYS A 386 -15.13 -0.49 12.49
CA LYS A 386 -16.30 -1.35 12.22
C LYS A 386 -16.02 -2.84 12.37
N PRO A 387 -17.00 -3.65 12.83
CA PRO A 387 -16.97 -5.09 12.66
C PRO A 387 -17.07 -5.43 11.15
N TYR A 388 -16.87 -6.69 10.79
CA TYR A 388 -17.06 -7.16 9.42
C TYR A 388 -18.55 -7.33 9.12
N HIS A 389 -19.02 -6.79 7.99
CA HIS A 389 -20.42 -6.83 7.57
C HIS A 389 -20.61 -7.64 6.27
N PRO A 390 -20.95 -8.95 6.35
CA PRO A 390 -21.17 -9.79 5.17
C PRO A 390 -22.19 -9.20 4.18
N GLY A 391 -21.79 -9.00 2.93
CA GLY A 391 -22.61 -8.34 1.90
C GLY A 391 -22.35 -6.84 1.76
N GLY A 392 -23.39 -6.05 1.47
CA GLY A 392 -23.26 -4.63 1.10
C GLY A 392 -23.17 -3.69 2.31
N SER A 393 -22.04 -3.01 2.53
CA SER A 393 -21.83 -2.05 3.61
C SER A 393 -21.50 -0.62 3.11
N ASP A 394 -21.95 0.39 3.86
CA ASP A 394 -21.52 1.79 3.70
C ASP A 394 -20.29 2.09 4.57
N ASP A 395 -19.57 1.06 5.03
CA ASP A 395 -18.33 1.22 5.80
C ASP A 395 -17.09 1.20 4.87
N TRP A 396 -17.26 0.74 3.62
CA TRP A 396 -16.23 0.69 2.58
C TRP A 396 -16.64 1.54 1.36
N GLY A 397 -15.73 2.40 0.89
CA GLY A 397 -15.86 3.20 -0.33
C GLY A 397 -14.76 2.84 -1.35
N LYS A 398 -15.04 2.93 -2.65
CA LYS A 398 -14.08 2.61 -3.72
C LYS A 398 -13.91 3.76 -4.72
N TRP A 399 -12.66 4.11 -5.01
CA TRP A 399 -12.27 4.95 -6.13
C TRP A 399 -11.52 4.11 -7.17
N LYS A 400 -11.82 4.33 -8.44
CA LYS A 400 -11.16 3.65 -9.57
C LYS A 400 -10.29 4.59 -10.40
N THR A 401 -9.12 4.09 -10.79
CA THR A 401 -8.31 4.66 -11.85
C THR A 401 -9.05 4.52 -13.18
N THR A 402 -9.09 5.60 -13.96
CA THR A 402 -9.63 5.61 -15.32
C THR A 402 -8.78 6.54 -16.19
N PHE A 403 -8.79 6.32 -17.50
CA PHE A 403 -8.14 7.22 -18.45
C PHE A 403 -9.02 7.47 -19.66
N GLU A 404 -8.79 8.60 -20.33
CA GLU A 404 -9.60 9.08 -21.46
C GLU A 404 -8.78 8.98 -22.75
N ILE A 405 -9.35 8.32 -23.77
CA ILE A 405 -8.73 8.16 -25.09
C ILE A 405 -9.60 8.79 -26.18
N LYS A 406 -8.93 9.28 -27.23
CA LYS A 406 -9.59 9.75 -28.46
C LYS A 406 -9.77 8.61 -29.43
N VAL A 407 -11.02 8.30 -29.77
CA VAL A 407 -11.40 7.24 -30.71
C VAL A 407 -12.29 7.79 -31.81
N GLN A 408 -12.20 7.21 -33.00
CA GLN A 408 -13.06 7.56 -34.13
C GLN A 408 -14.34 6.73 -34.10
N VAL A 409 -15.49 7.34 -34.38
CA VAL A 409 -16.77 6.66 -34.57
C VAL A 409 -16.78 5.96 -35.93
N LEU A 410 -17.04 4.66 -35.92
CA LEU A 410 -17.08 3.79 -37.09
C LEU A 410 -18.53 3.42 -37.46
N GLU A 411 -19.40 3.29 -36.45
CA GLU A 411 -20.82 2.97 -36.59
C GLU A 411 -21.62 3.67 -35.48
N VAL A 412 -22.84 4.10 -35.79
CA VAL A 412 -23.79 4.66 -34.81
C VAL A 412 -24.94 3.68 -34.62
N GLN A 413 -25.15 3.20 -33.38
CA GLN A 413 -26.27 2.34 -33.04
C GLN A 413 -27.24 3.06 -32.12
N GLU A 414 -28.44 3.35 -32.61
CA GLU A 414 -29.53 3.88 -31.77
C GLU A 414 -30.08 2.78 -30.85
N LYS A 415 -30.34 3.14 -29.58
CA LYS A 415 -30.91 2.29 -28.54
C LYS A 415 -32.10 3.04 -27.92
N LYS A 416 -33.00 2.31 -27.23
CA LYS A 416 -34.22 2.91 -26.62
C LYS A 416 -33.98 4.13 -25.73
N ASN A 417 -32.80 4.21 -25.10
CA ASN A 417 -32.44 5.22 -24.12
C ASN A 417 -31.20 6.05 -24.53
N GLY A 418 -30.84 6.13 -25.82
CA GLY A 418 -29.68 6.91 -26.30
C GLY A 418 -28.92 6.23 -27.43
N TYR A 419 -27.64 6.59 -27.60
CA TYR A 419 -26.76 6.09 -28.66
C TYR A 419 -25.60 5.26 -28.07
N SER A 420 -25.13 4.25 -28.81
CA SER A 420 -23.85 3.58 -28.56
C SER A 420 -23.04 3.52 -29.85
N TYR A 421 -21.74 3.75 -29.77
CA TYR A 421 -20.88 3.93 -30.93
C TYR A 421 -19.91 2.77 -31.08
N LEU A 422 -19.79 2.18 -32.26
CA LEU A 422 -18.65 1.31 -32.58
C LEU A 422 -17.44 2.22 -32.82
N CYS A 423 -16.34 1.99 -32.11
CA CYS A 423 -15.19 2.89 -32.11
C CYS A 423 -13.87 2.21 -32.45
N GLY A 424 -12.90 3.00 -32.91
CA GLY A 424 -11.56 2.52 -33.22
C GLY A 424 -10.44 3.54 -33.13
N LEU A 425 -9.22 3.02 -33.29
CA LEU A 425 -7.95 3.74 -33.26
C LEU A 425 -7.28 3.73 -34.64
N ARG A 426 -6.37 4.69 -34.87
CA ARG A 426 -5.56 4.75 -36.10
C ARG A 426 -4.34 3.82 -36.01
N GLU A 427 -3.76 3.49 -37.16
CA GLU A 427 -2.48 2.78 -37.29
C GLU A 427 -2.49 1.40 -36.58
N ALA A 428 -3.33 0.49 -37.09
CA ALA A 428 -3.36 -0.89 -36.63
C ALA A 428 -1.97 -1.59 -36.80
N PRO A 429 -1.45 -2.28 -35.78
CA PRO A 429 -0.19 -3.03 -35.91
C PRO A 429 -0.37 -4.24 -36.83
N ARG A 430 0.70 -4.65 -37.53
CA ARG A 430 0.67 -5.77 -38.51
C ARG A 430 0.22 -7.11 -37.93
N ILE A 431 0.39 -7.29 -36.62
CA ILE A 431 0.00 -8.49 -35.87
C ILE A 431 -1.42 -8.43 -35.32
N ALA A 432 -2.20 -7.37 -35.56
CA ALA A 432 -3.57 -7.28 -35.06
C ALA A 432 -4.49 -8.38 -35.63
N ASP A 433 -5.47 -8.81 -34.82
CA ASP A 433 -6.61 -9.63 -35.24
C ASP A 433 -7.22 -9.04 -36.51
N LYS A 434 -7.11 -9.76 -37.63
CA LYS A 434 -7.47 -9.22 -38.95
C LYS A 434 -8.96 -8.88 -39.07
N LYS A 435 -9.79 -9.36 -38.14
CA LYS A 435 -11.23 -9.01 -38.04
C LYS A 435 -11.46 -7.66 -37.35
N GLN A 436 -10.46 -7.12 -36.64
CA GLN A 436 -10.49 -5.77 -36.09
C GLN A 436 -9.95 -4.71 -37.05
N VAL A 437 -9.21 -5.08 -38.10
CA VAL A 437 -8.58 -4.11 -39.00
C VAL A 437 -9.48 -3.82 -40.19
N LEU A 438 -10.01 -2.59 -40.25
CA LEU A 438 -10.78 -2.13 -41.40
C LEU A 438 -9.87 -1.88 -42.62
N PRO A 439 -10.40 -1.92 -43.87
CA PRO A 439 -9.64 -1.59 -45.08
C PRO A 439 -9.00 -0.19 -45.08
N SER A 440 -9.43 0.72 -44.20
CA SER A 440 -8.84 2.04 -43.95
C SER A 440 -7.61 2.03 -43.02
N GLY A 441 -7.21 0.88 -42.48
CA GLY A 441 -6.11 0.76 -41.50
C GLY A 441 -6.47 1.13 -40.06
N LEU A 442 -7.77 1.35 -39.78
CA LEU A 442 -8.30 1.57 -38.43
C LEU A 442 -8.49 0.24 -37.69
N LEU A 443 -8.19 0.21 -36.38
CA LEU A 443 -8.43 -0.92 -35.49
C LEU A 443 -9.71 -0.71 -34.68
N VAL A 444 -10.69 -1.62 -34.81
CA VAL A 444 -11.97 -1.62 -34.09
C VAL A 444 -11.78 -2.12 -32.65
N LEU A 445 -12.03 -1.27 -31.65
CA LEU A 445 -11.97 -1.65 -30.22
C LEU A 445 -13.26 -2.30 -29.71
N GLY A 446 -14.41 -1.96 -30.32
CA GLY A 446 -15.74 -2.40 -29.91
C GLY A 446 -16.70 -1.23 -29.65
N SER A 447 -17.83 -1.50 -29.03
CA SER A 447 -18.89 -0.51 -28.82
C SER A 447 -18.80 0.20 -27.47
N THR A 448 -19.14 1.50 -27.43
CA THR A 448 -19.31 2.27 -26.19
C THR A 448 -20.54 1.82 -25.40
N PHE A 449 -20.58 2.15 -24.11
CA PHE A 449 -21.82 2.21 -23.35
C PHE A 449 -22.79 3.27 -23.93
N VAL A 450 -24.06 3.16 -23.55
CA VAL A 450 -25.14 4.04 -24.05
C VAL A 450 -25.01 5.44 -23.46
N THR A 451 -25.10 6.46 -24.30
CA THR A 451 -24.96 7.88 -23.94
C THR A 451 -26.02 8.75 -24.60
N GLN A 452 -26.20 9.98 -24.09
CA GLN A 452 -27.04 11.01 -24.71
C GLN A 452 -26.26 11.90 -25.71
N TYR A 453 -24.92 11.87 -25.69
CA TYR A 453 -24.11 12.61 -26.65
C TYR A 453 -24.34 12.06 -28.06
N LYS A 454 -24.66 12.96 -29.00
CA LYS A 454 -24.85 12.63 -30.41
C LYS A 454 -23.59 12.92 -31.21
N ALA A 455 -23.12 11.92 -31.95
CA ALA A 455 -22.03 11.97 -32.91
C ALA A 455 -22.38 11.17 -34.18
N SER A 456 -21.61 11.40 -35.24
CA SER A 456 -21.73 10.83 -36.59
C SER A 456 -20.59 9.88 -36.89
N VAL A 457 -20.72 9.02 -37.91
CA VAL A 457 -19.59 8.23 -38.41
C VAL A 457 -18.50 9.17 -38.93
N GLY A 458 -17.26 8.93 -38.49
CA GLY A 458 -16.10 9.79 -38.78
C GLY A 458 -15.71 10.75 -37.65
N ASP A 459 -16.65 11.12 -36.76
CA ASP A 459 -16.39 12.02 -35.63
C ASP A 459 -15.41 11.39 -34.61
N VAL A 460 -14.75 12.23 -33.81
CA VAL A 460 -13.88 11.81 -32.70
C VAL A 460 -14.59 12.00 -31.36
N LEU A 461 -14.56 10.97 -30.52
CA LEU A 461 -15.08 10.97 -29.15
C LEU A 461 -13.93 10.89 -28.14
N ASN A 462 -14.05 11.64 -27.04
CA ASN A 462 -13.35 11.33 -25.79
C ASN A 462 -14.14 10.22 -25.08
N VAL A 463 -13.50 9.06 -24.89
CA VAL A 463 -14.09 7.91 -24.20
C VAL A 463 -13.20 7.53 -23.02
N ARG A 464 -13.81 7.45 -21.83
CA ARG A 464 -13.19 7.00 -20.59
C ARG A 464 -13.28 5.48 -20.49
N ILE A 465 -12.18 4.82 -20.13
CA ILE A 465 -12.11 3.37 -19.94
C ILE A 465 -11.40 3.03 -18.61
N GLU A 466 -11.79 1.90 -18.02
CA GLU A 466 -11.16 1.34 -16.81
C GLU A 466 -9.94 0.46 -17.16
N GLU A 467 -9.88 -0.11 -18.37
CA GLU A 467 -8.79 -1.00 -18.82
C GLU A 467 -8.62 -1.00 -20.35
N LEU A 468 -7.39 -1.23 -20.81
CA LEU A 468 -7.05 -1.58 -22.19
C LEU A 468 -6.40 -2.98 -22.17
N LEU A 469 -6.99 -3.90 -22.92
CA LEU A 469 -6.67 -5.33 -22.93
C LEU A 469 -5.95 -5.70 -24.23
N ILE A 470 -4.76 -6.27 -24.13
CA ILE A 470 -4.04 -6.89 -25.24
C ILE A 470 -4.11 -8.41 -25.05
N LEU A 471 -4.84 -9.10 -25.94
CA LEU A 471 -5.14 -10.53 -25.86
C LEU A 471 -4.49 -11.31 -27.01
N ASN A 472 -3.97 -12.51 -26.75
CA ASN A 472 -3.18 -13.31 -27.70
C ASN A 472 -4.02 -14.41 -28.35
N LYS A 473 -4.39 -14.24 -29.62
CA LYS A 473 -5.12 -15.25 -30.40
C LYS A 473 -4.20 -15.96 -31.39
N LYS A 474 -3.39 -16.89 -30.88
CA LYS A 474 -2.37 -17.62 -31.65
C LYS A 474 -1.33 -16.66 -32.23
N ASP A 475 -1.35 -16.42 -33.54
CA ASP A 475 -0.42 -15.54 -34.26
C ASP A 475 -0.93 -14.10 -34.41
N GLU A 476 -2.12 -13.78 -33.88
CA GLU A 476 -2.76 -12.47 -33.99
C GLU A 476 -3.14 -11.90 -32.61
N VAL A 477 -2.98 -10.58 -32.44
CA VAL A 477 -3.23 -9.85 -31.19
C VAL A 477 -4.56 -9.13 -31.27
N HIS A 478 -5.46 -9.42 -30.34
CA HIS A 478 -6.77 -8.79 -30.23
C HIS A 478 -6.76 -7.69 -29.16
N ILE A 479 -6.98 -6.43 -29.56
CA ILE A 479 -6.94 -5.28 -28.65
C ILE A 479 -8.37 -4.85 -28.31
N SER A 480 -8.75 -4.91 -27.04
CA SER A 480 -10.08 -4.54 -26.56
C SER A 480 -10.01 -3.60 -25.36
N TRP A 481 -11.17 -3.11 -24.91
CA TRP A 481 -11.29 -2.06 -23.90
C TRP A 481 -12.43 -2.32 -22.92
N GLY A 482 -12.23 -2.00 -21.64
CA GLY A 482 -13.23 -2.25 -20.59
C GLY A 482 -13.98 -0.98 -20.16
N LYS A 483 -15.30 -1.12 -20.09
CA LYS A 483 -16.30 -0.10 -19.65
C LYS A 483 -16.21 1.26 -20.39
N PRO A 484 -16.18 1.28 -21.74
CA PRO A 484 -16.05 2.49 -22.55
C PRO A 484 -17.22 3.48 -22.38
N THR A 485 -17.01 4.50 -21.56
CA THR A 485 -17.98 5.52 -21.18
C THR A 485 -17.71 6.81 -21.95
N VAL A 486 -18.66 7.26 -22.78
CA VAL A 486 -18.49 8.48 -23.60
C VAL A 486 -18.54 9.73 -22.73
N VAL A 487 -17.44 10.49 -22.73
CA VAL A 487 -17.32 11.78 -22.03
C VAL A 487 -17.87 12.92 -22.89
N GLY A 488 -17.69 12.83 -24.21
CA GLY A 488 -18.28 13.74 -25.19
C GLY A 488 -17.56 13.71 -26.54
N PRO A 489 -18.11 14.37 -27.58
CA PRO A 489 -17.42 14.60 -28.84
C PRO A 489 -16.29 15.62 -28.68
N ASP A 490 -15.20 15.43 -29.41
CA ASP A 490 -14.02 16.31 -29.35
C ASP A 490 -13.34 16.43 -30.73
N SER A 491 -13.72 17.48 -31.46
CA SER A 491 -13.19 17.82 -32.78
C SER A 491 -11.83 18.53 -32.77
N SER A 492 -11.15 18.65 -31.62
CA SER A 492 -9.89 19.42 -31.52
C SER A 492 -8.65 18.68 -32.04
N ARG A 493 -8.70 17.35 -32.16
CA ARG A 493 -7.61 16.47 -32.61
C ARG A 493 -8.17 15.18 -33.21
N ASP A 494 -7.39 14.54 -34.09
CA ASP A 494 -7.66 13.19 -34.57
C ASP A 494 -7.76 12.16 -33.43
N ALA A 495 -8.37 11.02 -33.75
CA ALA A 495 -8.29 9.82 -32.91
C ALA A 495 -6.83 9.39 -32.69
N TYR A 496 -6.56 8.77 -31.54
CA TYR A 496 -5.24 8.28 -31.19
C TYR A 496 -4.83 7.08 -32.04
N THR A 497 -3.52 6.89 -32.16
CA THR A 497 -2.94 5.67 -32.73
C THR A 497 -2.97 4.54 -31.70
N VAL A 498 -2.86 3.28 -32.15
CA VAL A 498 -2.75 2.13 -31.23
C VAL A 498 -1.57 2.31 -30.26
N ALA A 499 -0.40 2.76 -30.76
CA ALA A 499 0.76 3.03 -29.92
C ALA A 499 0.52 4.14 -28.87
N GLN A 500 -0.19 5.21 -29.24
CA GLN A 500 -0.57 6.28 -28.30
C GLN A 500 -1.53 5.78 -27.21
N ALA A 501 -2.53 4.97 -27.57
CA ALA A 501 -3.48 4.41 -26.61
C ALA A 501 -2.79 3.44 -25.63
N VAL A 502 -1.88 2.59 -26.12
CA VAL A 502 -1.10 1.65 -25.30
C VAL A 502 -0.14 2.37 -24.35
N ASP A 503 0.56 3.41 -24.81
CA ASP A 503 1.45 4.21 -23.94
C ASP A 503 0.68 4.99 -22.87
N LEU A 504 -0.50 5.55 -23.21
CA LEU A 504 -1.39 6.18 -22.23
C LEU A 504 -1.92 5.16 -21.20
N ALA A 505 -2.36 3.98 -21.65
CA ALA A 505 -2.83 2.91 -20.77
C ALA A 505 -1.73 2.44 -19.81
N ARG A 506 -0.50 2.29 -20.32
CA ARG A 506 0.71 1.94 -19.54
C ARG A 506 1.00 2.97 -18.46
N ARG A 507 1.00 4.26 -18.82
CA ARG A 507 1.21 5.38 -17.86
C ARG A 507 0.08 5.54 -16.85
N GLY A 508 -1.13 5.10 -17.21
CA GLY A 508 -2.30 5.08 -16.33
C GLY A 508 -2.42 3.83 -15.46
N HIS A 509 -1.47 2.89 -15.51
CA HIS A 509 -1.52 1.59 -14.81
C HIS A 509 -2.72 0.69 -15.17
N VAL A 510 -3.34 0.91 -16.33
CA VAL A 510 -4.58 0.27 -16.80
C VAL A 510 -4.41 -0.51 -18.11
N LEU A 511 -3.15 -0.72 -18.53
CA LEU A 511 -2.80 -1.67 -19.59
C LEU A 511 -2.66 -3.07 -19.01
N LYS A 512 -3.46 -4.02 -19.51
CA LYS A 512 -3.37 -5.45 -19.19
C LYS A 512 -2.96 -6.21 -20.45
N VAL A 513 -2.02 -7.14 -20.31
CA VAL A 513 -1.45 -7.91 -21.42
C VAL A 513 -1.53 -9.39 -21.07
N GLU A 514 -2.15 -10.17 -21.92
CA GLU A 514 -2.18 -11.63 -21.81
C GLU A 514 -0.76 -12.18 -22.01
N VAL A 515 -0.32 -13.08 -21.14
CA VAL A 515 1.00 -13.73 -21.24
C VAL A 515 0.88 -15.07 -21.93
N GLY A 516 1.83 -15.40 -22.80
CA GLY A 516 1.88 -16.74 -23.39
C GLY A 516 2.44 -17.78 -22.41
N LYS A 517 2.07 -19.05 -22.54
CA LYS A 517 2.85 -20.14 -21.94
C LYS A 517 4.16 -20.34 -22.70
N GLU A 518 5.22 -20.66 -21.97
CA GLU A 518 6.49 -21.10 -22.57
C GLU A 518 6.27 -22.46 -23.27
N ASP A 519 6.31 -22.47 -24.61
CA ASP A 519 6.34 -23.70 -25.41
C ASP A 519 7.63 -24.48 -25.13
N VAL A 520 8.71 -23.75 -24.85
CA VAL A 520 10.03 -24.27 -24.46
C VAL A 520 10.56 -23.41 -23.33
N PRO A 521 10.74 -23.96 -22.12
CA PRO A 521 11.17 -23.18 -20.96
C PRO A 521 12.63 -22.73 -21.09
N ALA A 522 12.97 -21.67 -20.36
CA ALA A 522 14.37 -21.31 -20.12
C ALA A 522 15.15 -22.49 -19.50
N TRP A 523 16.30 -22.82 -20.09
CA TRP A 523 17.16 -23.93 -19.67
C TRP A 523 18.46 -23.42 -19.05
N GLY A 524 19.01 -24.22 -18.12
CA GLY A 524 20.23 -23.90 -17.38
C GLY A 524 19.98 -23.80 -15.88
N LYS A 525 21.05 -23.93 -15.10
CA LYS A 525 21.06 -23.79 -13.64
C LYS A 525 21.59 -22.41 -13.23
N GLU A 526 21.24 -21.95 -12.03
CA GLU A 526 21.87 -20.77 -11.40
C GLU A 526 23.41 -20.90 -11.45
N GLY A 527 24.09 -19.83 -11.87
CA GLY A 527 25.56 -19.80 -12.04
C GLY A 527 26.10 -20.42 -13.33
N ALA A 528 25.25 -20.83 -14.29
CA ALA A 528 25.70 -21.27 -15.61
C ALA A 528 26.54 -20.18 -16.30
N GLN A 529 27.76 -20.53 -16.74
CA GLN A 529 28.77 -19.53 -17.11
C GLN A 529 28.46 -18.79 -18.42
N ILE A 530 27.69 -19.42 -19.31
CA ILE A 530 27.32 -18.90 -20.64
C ILE A 530 25.81 -19.04 -20.81
N ALA A 531 25.15 -17.98 -21.27
CA ALA A 531 23.75 -18.04 -21.72
C ALA A 531 23.68 -17.82 -23.24
N PHE A 532 23.06 -18.74 -23.95
CA PHE A 532 22.76 -18.62 -25.38
C PHE A 532 21.32 -18.16 -25.57
N VAL A 533 21.11 -17.07 -26.31
CA VAL A 533 19.79 -16.46 -26.51
C VAL A 533 19.40 -16.51 -27.99
N ALA A 534 18.45 -17.39 -28.33
CA ALA A 534 17.86 -17.50 -29.66
C ALA A 534 16.63 -16.59 -29.82
N ALA A 535 16.09 -16.47 -31.03
CA ALA A 535 14.92 -15.61 -31.27
C ALA A 535 13.62 -16.26 -30.74
N SER A 536 13.35 -17.48 -31.19
CA SER A 536 12.19 -18.29 -30.82
C SER A 536 12.46 -19.78 -31.08
N PRO A 537 11.80 -20.72 -30.36
CA PRO A 537 11.93 -22.15 -30.60
C PRO A 537 11.27 -22.61 -31.91
N ASN A 538 11.57 -23.86 -32.30
CA ASN A 538 10.89 -24.61 -33.36
C ASN A 538 9.99 -25.72 -32.79
N GLU A 539 9.09 -26.24 -33.63
CA GLU A 539 8.06 -27.23 -33.21
C GLU A 539 8.64 -28.53 -32.63
N THR A 540 9.89 -28.89 -32.96
CA THR A 540 10.58 -30.06 -32.36
C THR A 540 11.09 -29.77 -30.94
N GLU A 541 11.52 -28.54 -30.67
CA GLU A 541 11.90 -28.09 -29.32
C GLU A 541 10.64 -28.04 -28.43
N ARG A 542 9.55 -27.46 -28.96
CA ARG A 542 8.22 -27.48 -28.31
C ARG A 542 7.71 -28.88 -28.01
N SER A 543 7.77 -29.78 -28.99
CA SER A 543 7.30 -31.17 -28.84
C SER A 543 8.03 -31.95 -27.74
N ARG A 544 9.19 -31.47 -27.28
CA ARG A 544 9.94 -32.02 -26.14
C ARG A 544 9.91 -31.13 -24.89
N ARG A 545 9.35 -29.92 -24.97
CA ARG A 545 9.56 -28.79 -24.03
C ARG A 545 11.06 -28.62 -23.69
N GLU A 546 11.94 -28.73 -24.69
CA GLU A 546 13.39 -28.79 -24.51
C GLU A 546 14.12 -27.98 -25.62
N PRO A 547 14.97 -26.99 -25.28
CA PRO A 547 15.65 -26.16 -26.27
C PRO A 547 16.83 -26.88 -26.94
N MET A 548 17.19 -26.47 -28.16
CA MET A 548 18.30 -26.99 -28.95
C MET A 548 18.31 -28.54 -29.01
N VAL A 549 17.29 -29.10 -29.66
CA VAL A 549 17.13 -30.54 -29.92
C VAL A 549 17.07 -30.85 -31.42
N ALA A 550 17.12 -32.14 -31.77
CA ALA A 550 17.09 -32.65 -33.15
C ALA A 550 18.29 -32.11 -33.98
N PRO A 551 18.32 -32.13 -35.34
CA PRO A 551 19.51 -31.71 -36.10
C PRO A 551 20.09 -30.31 -35.78
N PRO A 552 19.30 -29.29 -35.39
CA PRO A 552 19.85 -28.04 -34.85
C PRO A 552 20.57 -28.23 -33.51
N GLY A 553 20.05 -29.08 -32.62
CA GLY A 553 20.67 -29.47 -31.35
C GLY A 553 21.97 -30.26 -31.54
N GLU A 554 21.97 -31.26 -32.41
CA GLU A 554 23.19 -32.03 -32.78
C GLU A 554 24.31 -31.12 -33.30
N ILE A 555 23.95 -30.07 -34.05
CA ILE A 555 24.90 -29.06 -34.53
C ILE A 555 25.30 -28.07 -33.44
N PHE A 556 24.41 -27.74 -32.51
CA PHE A 556 24.73 -26.92 -31.34
C PHE A 556 25.75 -27.64 -30.44
N GLU A 557 25.48 -28.90 -30.08
CA GLU A 557 26.39 -29.75 -29.32
C GLU A 557 27.74 -29.87 -30.04
N ARG A 558 27.77 -30.37 -31.28
CA ARG A 558 29.01 -30.66 -32.01
C ARG A 558 29.86 -29.44 -32.41
N LEU A 559 29.25 -28.29 -32.69
CA LEU A 559 29.98 -27.10 -33.18
C LEU A 559 30.11 -25.97 -32.15
N TYR A 560 29.28 -25.94 -31.11
CA TYR A 560 29.28 -24.88 -30.09
C TYR A 560 29.75 -25.40 -28.72
N LEU A 561 29.33 -26.60 -28.31
CA LEU A 561 29.62 -27.11 -26.96
C LEU A 561 30.86 -28.02 -26.91
N GLU A 562 30.95 -29.04 -27.77
CA GLU A 562 32.10 -29.95 -27.87
C GLU A 562 33.44 -29.21 -28.06
N PRO A 563 33.57 -28.20 -28.96
CA PRO A 563 34.83 -27.49 -29.16
C PRO A 563 35.21 -26.55 -28.00
N ALA A 564 34.28 -26.33 -27.06
CA ALA A 564 34.48 -25.61 -25.81
C ALA A 564 34.76 -26.54 -24.62
N GLY A 565 34.57 -27.85 -24.77
CA GLY A 565 34.62 -28.82 -23.67
C GLY A 565 33.41 -28.75 -22.73
N LEU A 566 32.29 -28.20 -23.20
CA LEU A 566 31.05 -28.00 -22.43
C LEU A 566 30.00 -29.03 -22.80
N LYS A 567 29.03 -29.26 -21.90
CA LYS A 567 27.78 -29.96 -22.19
C LYS A 567 26.58 -29.03 -22.11
N LYS A 568 25.41 -29.56 -22.50
CA LYS A 568 24.13 -28.86 -22.45
C LYS A 568 23.70 -28.51 -21.01
N GLU A 569 24.19 -29.22 -20.00
CA GLU A 569 23.92 -28.97 -18.58
C GLU A 569 24.85 -27.91 -17.95
N ASP A 570 25.88 -27.46 -18.66
CA ASP A 570 26.86 -26.46 -18.21
C ASP A 570 26.53 -25.03 -18.67
N VAL A 571 25.56 -24.90 -19.58
CA VAL A 571 25.18 -23.66 -20.23
C VAL A 571 23.69 -23.39 -20.03
N ALA A 572 23.31 -22.11 -20.10
CA ALA A 572 21.93 -21.69 -20.18
C ALA A 572 21.49 -21.48 -21.64
N ILE A 573 20.23 -21.73 -21.93
CA ILE A 573 19.61 -21.54 -23.25
C ILE A 573 18.25 -20.87 -23.06
N LEU A 574 18.06 -19.70 -23.68
CA LEU A 574 16.86 -18.87 -23.57
C LEU A 574 16.41 -18.39 -24.96
N TYR A 575 15.20 -17.84 -25.02
CA TYR A 575 14.66 -17.20 -26.23
C TYR A 575 14.23 -15.76 -25.95
N LEU A 576 14.22 -14.90 -26.98
CA LEU A 576 13.55 -13.60 -26.90
C LEU A 576 12.04 -13.77 -26.71
N VAL A 577 11.46 -14.78 -27.38
CA VAL A 577 10.06 -15.19 -27.27
C VAL A 577 10.04 -16.72 -27.17
N PRO A 578 9.74 -17.32 -26.02
CA PRO A 578 9.78 -18.78 -25.78
C PRO A 578 8.56 -19.52 -26.36
N GLN A 579 8.11 -19.13 -27.56
CA GLN A 579 6.93 -19.66 -28.24
C GLN A 579 7.21 -19.93 -29.72
N VAL A 580 6.60 -20.97 -30.29
CA VAL A 580 6.72 -21.29 -31.73
C VAL A 580 5.72 -20.44 -32.52
N LEU A 581 6.24 -19.46 -33.26
CA LEU A 581 5.45 -18.44 -33.95
C LEU A 581 5.22 -18.80 -35.42
N TYR A 582 4.01 -18.59 -35.94
CA TYR A 582 3.65 -18.91 -37.32
C TYR A 582 3.22 -17.68 -38.14
N GLU A 583 3.40 -17.76 -39.45
CA GLU A 583 2.67 -16.97 -40.44
C GLU A 583 2.13 -17.92 -41.52
N LYS A 584 0.83 -17.91 -41.77
CA LYS A 584 0.17 -18.74 -42.82
C LYS A 584 0.49 -20.24 -42.72
N GLY A 585 0.74 -20.75 -41.50
CA GLY A 585 1.12 -22.15 -41.27
C GLY A 585 2.58 -22.49 -41.59
N GLN A 586 3.46 -21.50 -41.69
CA GLN A 586 4.92 -21.67 -41.75
C GLN A 586 5.58 -21.01 -40.52
N PRO A 587 6.64 -21.59 -39.92
CA PRO A 587 7.36 -20.94 -38.83
C PRO A 587 7.95 -19.59 -39.24
N ARG A 588 7.78 -18.58 -38.38
CA ARG A 588 8.33 -17.22 -38.57
C ARG A 588 9.25 -16.83 -37.41
N ALA A 589 9.86 -15.66 -37.56
CA ALA A 589 10.55 -14.97 -36.48
C ALA A 589 9.58 -14.08 -35.66
N PRO A 590 9.92 -13.73 -34.40
CA PRO A 590 9.16 -12.75 -33.63
C PRO A 590 9.22 -11.34 -34.24
N SER A 591 8.25 -10.50 -33.89
CA SER A 591 8.20 -9.07 -34.16
C SER A 591 8.71 -8.25 -32.96
N GLU A 592 8.99 -6.97 -33.19
CA GLU A 592 9.50 -6.05 -32.15
C GLU A 592 8.56 -5.95 -30.94
N LEU A 593 7.23 -5.96 -31.16
CA LEU A 593 6.23 -5.93 -30.08
C LEU A 593 6.19 -7.23 -29.25
N GLU A 594 6.39 -8.38 -29.89
CA GLU A 594 6.47 -9.67 -29.18
C GLU A 594 7.77 -9.75 -28.35
N VAL A 595 8.88 -9.22 -28.88
CA VAL A 595 10.13 -9.08 -28.11
C VAL A 595 9.98 -8.08 -26.96
N GLU A 596 9.34 -6.91 -27.16
CA GLU A 596 9.08 -5.96 -26.06
C GLU A 596 8.22 -6.60 -24.97
N ALA A 597 7.21 -7.39 -25.34
CA ALA A 597 6.30 -8.06 -24.40
C ALA A 597 6.97 -9.15 -23.54
N TRP A 598 8.03 -9.79 -24.05
CA TRP A 598 8.78 -10.86 -23.37
C TRP A 598 10.14 -10.40 -22.80
N THR A 599 10.61 -9.19 -23.09
CA THR A 599 11.89 -8.66 -22.59
C THR A 599 12.02 -8.76 -21.07
N GLY A 600 10.96 -8.48 -20.29
CA GLY A 600 10.98 -8.57 -18.83
C GLY A 600 11.24 -9.99 -18.33
N HIS A 601 10.62 -10.99 -18.98
CA HIS A 601 10.84 -12.40 -18.68
C HIS A 601 12.29 -12.81 -18.94
N LEU A 602 12.82 -12.46 -20.12
CA LEU A 602 14.20 -12.73 -20.48
C LEU A 602 15.19 -12.09 -19.50
N MET A 603 14.96 -10.83 -19.09
CA MET A 603 15.82 -10.14 -18.12
C MET A 603 15.72 -10.74 -16.71
N GLN A 604 14.53 -11.19 -16.29
CA GLN A 604 14.36 -11.93 -15.04
C GLN A 604 15.11 -13.27 -15.07
N LYS A 605 14.93 -14.09 -16.12
CA LYS A 605 15.63 -15.38 -16.24
C LYS A 605 17.14 -15.23 -16.38
N LEU A 606 17.63 -14.19 -17.07
CA LEU A 606 19.05 -13.84 -17.08
C LEU A 606 19.56 -13.37 -15.71
N TYR A 607 18.74 -12.72 -14.89
CA TYR A 607 19.09 -12.35 -13.51
C TYR A 607 19.15 -13.57 -12.58
N GLU A 608 18.16 -14.47 -12.66
CA GLU A 608 18.11 -15.74 -11.91
C GLU A 608 19.29 -16.67 -12.26
N ILE A 609 19.68 -16.74 -13.53
CA ILE A 609 20.80 -17.57 -14.00
C ILE A 609 22.17 -16.91 -13.70
N ASN A 610 22.22 -15.57 -13.74
CA ASN A 610 23.42 -14.74 -13.55
C ASN A 610 24.63 -15.15 -14.41
N PRO A 611 24.49 -15.24 -15.75
CA PRO A 611 25.55 -15.74 -16.63
C PRO A 611 26.69 -14.73 -16.81
N ARG A 612 27.93 -15.22 -16.96
CA ARG A 612 29.11 -14.37 -17.18
C ARG A 612 29.27 -13.91 -18.63
N VAL A 613 28.74 -14.64 -19.59
CA VAL A 613 28.79 -14.31 -21.03
C VAL A 613 27.45 -14.61 -21.71
N ILE A 614 26.88 -13.62 -22.38
CA ILE A 614 25.61 -13.72 -23.13
C ILE A 614 25.90 -13.80 -24.64
N VAL A 615 25.44 -14.86 -25.30
CA VAL A 615 25.66 -15.14 -26.72
C VAL A 615 24.35 -15.06 -27.50
N ALA A 616 24.22 -14.04 -28.34
CA ALA A 616 23.09 -13.90 -29.26
C ALA A 616 23.20 -14.92 -30.42
N LEU A 617 22.22 -15.82 -30.56
CA LEU A 617 22.11 -16.78 -31.66
C LEU A 617 21.26 -16.19 -32.80
N GLY A 618 21.93 -15.54 -33.75
CA GLY A 618 21.34 -14.90 -34.92
C GLY A 618 21.21 -13.37 -34.80
N LYS A 619 20.98 -12.72 -35.95
CA LYS A 619 20.93 -11.25 -36.05
C LYS A 619 19.86 -10.63 -35.16
N GLN A 620 18.71 -11.29 -34.98
CA GLN A 620 17.60 -10.72 -34.23
C GLN A 620 17.88 -10.65 -32.73
N SER A 621 18.40 -11.72 -32.13
CA SER A 621 18.89 -11.70 -30.74
C SER A 621 19.95 -10.63 -30.51
N ALA A 622 20.82 -10.38 -31.49
CA ALA A 622 21.86 -9.36 -31.38
C ALA A 622 21.32 -7.91 -31.42
N VAL A 623 20.19 -7.69 -32.10
CA VAL A 623 19.50 -6.39 -32.09
C VAL A 623 18.71 -6.24 -30.79
N ALA A 624 17.92 -7.25 -30.41
CA ALA A 624 17.05 -7.20 -29.23
C ALA A 624 17.82 -7.10 -27.90
N LEU A 625 19.02 -7.65 -27.82
CA LEU A 625 19.89 -7.58 -26.65
C LEU A 625 20.81 -6.33 -26.65
N GLU A 626 20.50 -5.29 -27.42
CA GLU A 626 21.25 -4.02 -27.58
C GLU A 626 22.35 -3.72 -26.53
N GLY A 627 23.58 -4.19 -26.79
CA GLY A 627 24.75 -3.97 -25.93
C GLY A 627 24.94 -4.93 -24.74
N LEU A 628 23.92 -5.70 -24.36
CA LEU A 628 23.99 -6.77 -23.36
C LEU A 628 24.59 -8.08 -23.91
N ALA A 629 24.50 -8.32 -25.22
CA ALA A 629 25.10 -9.50 -25.85
C ALA A 629 26.63 -9.35 -26.02
N ASP A 630 27.40 -10.19 -25.33
CA ASP A 630 28.86 -10.24 -25.40
C ASP A 630 29.42 -10.75 -26.73
N CYS A 631 28.64 -11.56 -27.43
CA CYS A 631 28.96 -12.12 -28.74
C CYS A 631 27.68 -12.37 -29.56
N THR A 632 27.80 -12.36 -30.88
CA THR A 632 26.74 -12.82 -31.80
C THR A 632 27.27 -13.95 -32.67
N MET A 633 26.58 -15.08 -32.72
CA MET A 633 26.89 -16.22 -33.58
C MET A 633 25.76 -16.49 -34.58
N PRO A 634 26.00 -17.20 -35.70
CA PRO A 634 24.89 -17.75 -36.48
C PRO A 634 24.08 -18.74 -35.63
N HIS A 635 22.79 -18.88 -35.93
CA HIS A 635 21.93 -19.86 -35.27
C HIS A 635 22.24 -21.28 -35.78
N PRO A 636 22.22 -22.34 -34.94
CA PRO A 636 22.52 -23.72 -35.37
C PRO A 636 21.67 -24.18 -36.58
N ALA A 637 20.38 -23.87 -36.57
CA ALA A 637 19.47 -24.14 -37.70
C ALA A 637 19.74 -23.33 -38.99
N ALA A 638 20.62 -22.33 -38.96
CA ALA A 638 21.13 -21.65 -40.16
C ALA A 638 22.43 -22.31 -40.65
N VAL A 639 23.32 -22.68 -39.72
CA VAL A 639 24.54 -23.47 -40.00
C VAL A 639 24.19 -24.82 -40.64
N HIS A 640 23.12 -25.48 -40.19
CA HIS A 640 22.60 -26.71 -40.80
C HIS A 640 22.21 -26.54 -42.28
N ARG A 641 21.68 -25.38 -42.67
CA ARG A 641 21.16 -25.11 -44.02
C ARG A 641 22.18 -24.51 -44.99
N HIS A 642 23.19 -23.81 -44.47
CA HIS A 642 24.12 -23.01 -45.28
C HIS A 642 25.60 -23.34 -45.04
N GLY A 643 25.90 -24.24 -44.09
CA GLY A 643 27.26 -24.54 -43.62
C GLY A 643 27.78 -23.52 -42.60
N ASP A 644 28.97 -23.80 -42.06
CA ASP A 644 29.81 -22.83 -41.35
C ASP A 644 31.08 -22.59 -42.16
N SER A 645 31.51 -21.34 -42.29
CA SER A 645 32.78 -20.94 -42.92
C SER A 645 33.97 -20.99 -41.96
N GLY A 646 33.83 -21.70 -40.84
CA GLY A 646 34.70 -21.62 -39.67
C GLY A 646 34.40 -20.43 -38.74
N GLU A 647 33.27 -19.73 -38.94
CA GLU A 647 32.87 -18.60 -38.12
C GLU A 647 32.45 -19.04 -36.71
N VAL A 648 31.71 -20.16 -36.59
CA VAL A 648 31.32 -20.71 -35.28
C VAL A 648 32.56 -21.10 -34.49
N ALA A 649 33.45 -21.91 -35.06
CA ALA A 649 34.67 -22.34 -34.38
C ALA A 649 35.57 -21.16 -33.97
N ARG A 650 35.63 -20.10 -34.79
CA ARG A 650 36.35 -18.86 -34.46
C ARG A 650 35.68 -18.09 -33.31
N LYS A 651 34.35 -17.96 -33.32
CA LYS A 651 33.59 -17.22 -32.31
C LYS A 651 33.47 -17.97 -30.98
N ILE A 652 33.38 -19.29 -30.99
CA ILE A 652 33.44 -20.13 -29.78
C ILE A 652 34.81 -19.99 -29.10
N LYS A 653 35.91 -19.95 -29.86
CA LYS A 653 37.23 -19.59 -29.29
C LYS A 653 37.26 -18.18 -28.69
N GLN A 654 36.55 -17.21 -29.28
CA GLN A 654 36.42 -15.86 -28.70
C GLN A 654 35.56 -15.83 -27.43
N VAL A 655 34.45 -16.58 -27.40
CA VAL A 655 33.61 -16.72 -26.20
C VAL A 655 34.35 -17.47 -25.10
N MET A 656 35.00 -18.59 -25.38
CA MET A 656 35.80 -19.30 -24.37
C MET A 656 37.02 -18.50 -23.93
N ALA A 657 37.66 -17.72 -24.80
CA ALA A 657 38.65 -16.74 -24.38
C ALA A 657 38.05 -15.61 -23.53
N LYS A 658 36.77 -15.24 -23.71
CA LYS A 658 36.07 -14.26 -22.85
C LYS A 658 35.63 -14.86 -21.51
N VAL A 659 35.14 -16.10 -21.48
CA VAL A 659 34.82 -16.84 -20.25
C VAL A 659 36.10 -17.10 -19.46
N GLN A 660 37.16 -17.59 -20.11
CA GLN A 660 38.48 -17.75 -19.47
C GLN A 660 39.11 -16.41 -19.10
N LYS A 661 38.86 -15.32 -19.86
CA LYS A 661 39.29 -14.00 -19.43
C LYS A 661 38.52 -13.60 -18.17
N ILE A 662 37.19 -13.59 -18.17
CA ILE A 662 36.39 -13.19 -17.00
C ILE A 662 36.71 -14.09 -15.80
N ALA A 663 36.88 -15.40 -15.99
CA ALA A 663 37.40 -16.29 -14.95
C ALA A 663 38.79 -15.86 -14.45
N LYS A 664 39.72 -15.49 -15.33
CA LYS A 664 41.03 -14.91 -14.98
C LYS A 664 40.98 -13.45 -14.48
N GLN A 665 39.87 -12.72 -14.64
CA GLN A 665 39.63 -11.43 -13.99
C GLN A 665 39.09 -11.67 -12.57
N ASP A 666 38.26 -12.71 -12.42
CA ASP A 666 37.76 -13.31 -11.19
C ASP A 666 38.78 -14.22 -10.48
N GLU A 667 39.98 -14.44 -11.02
CA GLU A 667 41.08 -15.25 -10.43
C GLU A 667 42.39 -14.46 -10.31
N GLY A 668 42.75 -13.67 -11.33
CA GLY A 668 43.68 -12.53 -11.24
C GLY A 668 44.80 -12.46 -12.27
N GLU A 669 44.53 -11.98 -13.50
CA GLU A 669 45.48 -11.24 -14.36
C GLU A 669 44.79 -10.52 -15.55
N GLY A 670 45.15 -9.26 -15.84
CA GLY A 670 44.97 -8.66 -17.18
C GLY A 670 43.69 -7.86 -17.54
N GLY A 671 43.16 -7.04 -16.61
CA GLY A 671 42.07 -6.06 -16.86
C GLY A 671 40.85 -6.30 -15.97
N ASP A 672 40.07 -5.27 -15.63
CA ASP A 672 39.01 -5.28 -14.59
C ASP A 672 39.31 -6.26 -13.44
N THR A 673 40.28 -5.91 -12.60
CA THR A 673 40.67 -6.70 -11.43
C THR A 673 39.46 -7.05 -10.56
N ARG A 674 39.54 -8.13 -9.76
CA ARG A 674 38.54 -8.48 -8.71
C ARG A 674 38.02 -7.26 -7.93
N SER A 675 38.87 -6.26 -7.65
CA SER A 675 38.51 -5.00 -6.99
C SER A 675 37.56 -4.10 -7.80
N VAL A 676 37.67 -4.05 -9.15
CA VAL A 676 36.72 -3.34 -10.03
C VAL A 676 35.37 -4.06 -10.04
N ILE A 677 35.37 -5.39 -10.13
CA ILE A 677 34.14 -6.20 -10.09
C ILE A 677 33.46 -6.05 -8.73
N ALA A 678 34.21 -6.12 -7.63
CA ALA A 678 33.70 -5.89 -6.28
C ALA A 678 33.23 -4.43 -6.04
N ALA A 679 33.89 -3.43 -6.63
CA ALA A 679 33.43 -2.04 -6.57
C ALA A 679 32.12 -1.83 -7.34
N ARG A 680 31.96 -2.48 -8.50
CA ARG A 680 30.70 -2.48 -9.28
C ARG A 680 29.58 -3.18 -8.52
N GLU A 681 29.87 -4.30 -7.87
CA GLU A 681 28.88 -5.05 -7.09
C GLU A 681 28.48 -4.31 -5.79
N TYR A 682 29.45 -3.71 -5.10
CA TYR A 682 29.16 -2.79 -4.00
C TYR A 682 28.27 -1.64 -4.49
N HIS A 683 28.57 -1.00 -5.63
CA HIS A 683 27.73 0.07 -6.18
C HIS A 683 26.28 -0.40 -6.48
N ARG A 684 26.08 -1.67 -6.85
CA ARG A 684 24.77 -2.28 -7.13
C ARG A 684 23.99 -2.70 -5.89
N ALA A 685 24.66 -3.07 -4.79
CA ALA A 685 24.01 -3.78 -3.68
C ALA A 685 24.45 -3.36 -2.26
N TRP A 686 25.25 -2.31 -2.06
CA TRP A 686 25.81 -1.93 -0.76
C TRP A 686 24.79 -1.76 0.38
N TRP A 687 23.54 -1.40 0.06
CA TRP A 687 22.45 -1.24 1.04
C TRP A 687 21.83 -2.57 1.50
N GLN A 688 22.12 -3.67 0.80
CA GLN A 688 21.70 -5.04 1.13
C GLN A 688 22.78 -5.80 1.91
N MET A 689 24.03 -5.34 1.83
CA MET A 689 25.20 -5.91 2.53
C MET A 689 25.19 -5.53 4.03
N VAL A 690 24.07 -5.70 4.75
CA VAL A 690 23.88 -5.25 6.13
C VAL A 690 23.20 -6.34 6.97
N PRO A 691 23.56 -6.52 8.25
CA PRO A 691 23.00 -7.61 9.06
C PRO A 691 21.52 -7.36 9.33
N VAL A 692 20.66 -8.34 9.03
CA VAL A 692 19.19 -8.16 9.08
C VAL A 692 18.70 -7.78 10.49
N SER A 693 19.32 -8.33 11.53
CA SER A 693 19.04 -8.03 12.95
C SER A 693 19.72 -6.75 13.47
N GLY A 694 20.57 -6.10 12.67
CA GLY A 694 21.52 -5.07 13.10
C GLY A 694 22.82 -5.62 13.70
N LYS A 695 22.94 -6.94 13.92
CA LYS A 695 24.12 -7.58 14.53
C LYS A 695 24.56 -8.83 13.77
N GLY A 696 25.86 -9.14 13.82
CA GLY A 696 26.39 -10.39 13.28
C GLY A 696 27.75 -10.74 13.88
N ARG A 697 28.33 -11.86 13.47
CA ARG A 697 29.71 -12.24 13.73
C ARG A 697 30.68 -11.58 12.74
N PHE A 698 31.94 -11.47 13.13
CA PHE A 698 33.03 -11.07 12.25
C PHE A 698 34.28 -11.92 12.49
N VAL A 699 35.15 -11.96 11.49
CA VAL A 699 36.51 -12.50 11.61
C VAL A 699 37.51 -11.58 10.90
N LEU A 700 38.68 -11.40 11.51
CA LEU A 700 39.84 -10.71 10.93
C LEU A 700 40.94 -11.75 10.64
N GLN A 701 41.37 -11.86 9.39
CA GLN A 701 42.44 -12.78 8.98
C GLN A 701 43.58 -12.04 8.28
N ALA A 702 44.83 -12.39 8.58
CA ALA A 702 45.97 -12.01 7.74
C ALA A 702 46.08 -12.97 6.55
N HIS A 703 46.11 -12.43 5.33
CA HIS A 703 46.23 -13.17 4.07
C HIS A 703 47.61 -12.92 3.43
N TRP A 704 48.50 -13.90 3.56
CA TRP A 704 49.82 -13.94 2.92
C TRP A 704 49.73 -14.52 1.51
N ARG A 705 50.45 -13.93 0.55
CA ARG A 705 50.49 -14.36 -0.86
C ARG A 705 51.92 -14.39 -1.39
N GLY A 706 52.22 -15.37 -2.25
CA GLY A 706 53.50 -15.47 -2.97
C GLY A 706 54.42 -16.60 -2.50
N LEU A 707 53.99 -17.35 -1.47
CA LEU A 707 54.80 -18.34 -0.77
C LEU A 707 55.17 -19.55 -1.66
N SER A 708 56.38 -20.06 -1.48
CA SER A 708 56.76 -21.44 -1.86
C SER A 708 56.05 -22.47 -0.97
N GLU A 709 56.19 -23.75 -1.32
CA GLU A 709 55.62 -24.85 -0.54
C GLU A 709 56.29 -24.95 0.85
N GLU A 710 57.62 -24.80 0.89
CA GLU A 710 58.42 -24.77 2.11
C GLU A 710 58.03 -23.60 3.01
N GLU A 711 57.88 -22.40 2.43
CA GLU A 711 57.46 -21.17 3.14
C GLU A 711 56.06 -21.29 3.76
N THR A 712 55.19 -22.19 3.28
CA THR A 712 53.89 -22.42 3.93
C THR A 712 54.01 -22.98 5.35
N ASN A 713 55.17 -23.51 5.75
CA ASN A 713 55.40 -24.00 7.12
C ASN A 713 55.72 -22.87 8.12
N LEU A 714 56.20 -21.72 7.65
CA LEU A 714 56.64 -20.60 8.50
C LEU A 714 55.51 -20.02 9.37
N SER A 715 55.84 -19.61 10.58
CA SER A 715 54.93 -18.88 11.49
C SER A 715 54.64 -17.46 10.99
N HIS A 716 53.65 -16.80 11.61
CA HIS A 716 53.31 -15.41 11.28
C HIS A 716 54.49 -14.46 11.50
N GLU A 717 55.23 -14.64 12.60
CA GLU A 717 56.40 -13.81 12.97
C GLU A 717 57.62 -14.05 12.06
N GLU A 718 57.73 -15.23 11.46
CA GLU A 718 58.78 -15.53 10.47
C GLU A 718 58.42 -14.95 9.10
N LEU A 719 57.16 -15.07 8.67
CA LEU A 719 56.67 -14.43 7.45
C LEU A 719 56.78 -12.89 7.52
N LEU A 720 56.58 -12.28 8.69
CA LEU A 720 56.83 -10.84 8.91
C LEU A 720 58.30 -10.40 8.75
N LYS A 721 59.26 -11.33 8.60
CA LYS A 721 60.67 -11.05 8.29
C LYS A 721 60.99 -11.20 6.79
N THR A 722 59.97 -11.46 5.96
CA THR A 722 60.09 -11.60 4.50
C THR A 722 59.52 -10.38 3.76
N ASP A 723 59.78 -10.31 2.45
CA ASP A 723 59.23 -9.29 1.54
C ASP A 723 57.88 -9.70 0.90
N HIS A 724 57.23 -10.78 1.39
CA HIS A 724 55.98 -11.27 0.82
C HIS A 724 54.79 -10.34 1.08
N SER A 725 53.84 -10.32 0.15
CA SER A 725 52.66 -9.46 0.24
C SER A 725 51.61 -10.04 1.20
N VAL A 726 51.39 -9.33 2.32
CA VAL A 726 50.32 -9.57 3.27
C VAL A 726 49.30 -8.41 3.26
N HIS A 727 48.05 -8.74 3.53
CA HIS A 727 46.97 -7.79 3.82
C HIS A 727 46.00 -8.42 4.81
N CYS A 728 45.15 -7.61 5.44
CA CYS A 728 44.10 -8.15 6.30
C CYS A 728 42.77 -8.24 5.56
N ASP A 729 42.00 -9.27 5.90
CA ASP A 729 40.64 -9.49 5.45
C ASP A 729 39.70 -9.45 6.65
N LEU A 730 38.83 -8.45 6.68
CA LEU A 730 37.78 -8.33 7.68
C LEU A 730 36.44 -8.75 7.05
N ARG A 731 35.84 -9.82 7.57
CA ARG A 731 34.58 -10.40 7.06
C ARG A 731 33.49 -10.31 8.11
N PHE A 732 32.25 -10.18 7.63
CA PHE A 732 31.09 -9.84 8.44
C PHE A 732 29.86 -10.66 8.01
N GLU A 733 29.18 -11.24 8.98
CA GLU A 733 27.91 -11.96 8.80
C GLU A 733 26.78 -10.99 8.41
N ILE A 734 26.01 -11.32 7.36
CA ILE A 734 24.72 -10.67 7.00
C ILE A 734 23.58 -11.45 7.65
N ASP A 735 23.63 -12.77 7.49
CA ASP A 735 22.67 -13.76 7.93
C ASP A 735 23.35 -15.15 7.96
N ARG A 736 22.55 -16.22 8.08
CA ARG A 736 23.03 -17.61 8.19
C ARG A 736 23.68 -18.18 6.92
N SER A 737 23.67 -17.49 5.78
CA SER A 737 24.26 -17.98 4.53
C SER A 737 25.17 -16.98 3.81
N ARG A 738 25.08 -15.68 4.09
CA ARG A 738 25.82 -14.63 3.36
C ARG A 738 26.80 -13.85 4.24
N LEU A 739 27.99 -13.59 3.70
CA LEU A 739 28.97 -12.64 4.26
C LEU A 739 29.20 -11.44 3.33
N TRP A 740 29.48 -10.28 3.91
CA TRP A 740 30.20 -9.19 3.24
C TRP A 740 31.63 -9.10 3.78
N GLY A 741 32.54 -8.49 3.02
CA GLY A 741 33.95 -8.40 3.42
C GLY A 741 34.64 -7.14 2.92
N PHE A 742 35.73 -6.78 3.61
CA PHE A 742 36.56 -5.63 3.33
C PHE A 742 38.03 -6.00 3.54
N THR A 743 38.83 -5.90 2.48
CA THR A 743 40.30 -6.02 2.55
C THR A 743 40.89 -4.70 3.05
N ILE A 744 41.89 -4.79 3.92
CA ILE A 744 42.63 -3.70 4.53
C ILE A 744 44.09 -3.83 4.11
N PHE A 745 44.63 -2.81 3.45
CA PHE A 745 46.02 -2.78 3.00
C PHE A 745 46.91 -2.22 4.12
N GLU A 746 47.53 -3.14 4.86
CA GLU A 746 48.35 -2.84 6.03
C GLU A 746 49.67 -2.12 5.68
N GLY A 747 50.18 -2.26 4.45
CA GLY A 747 51.45 -1.66 3.99
C GLY A 747 52.53 -2.70 3.75
N SER A 748 53.79 -2.34 4.00
CA SER A 748 54.93 -3.27 3.96
C SER A 748 54.99 -4.16 5.21
N THR A 749 55.79 -5.23 5.18
CA THR A 749 56.05 -6.01 6.40
C THR A 749 56.79 -5.20 7.47
N GLU A 750 57.53 -4.15 7.08
CA GLU A 750 58.14 -3.17 7.97
C GLU A 750 57.10 -2.29 8.67
N ASP A 751 56.12 -1.74 7.93
CA ASP A 751 54.99 -1.00 8.52
C ASP A 751 54.25 -1.82 9.58
N ILE A 752 54.12 -3.13 9.37
CA ILE A 752 53.42 -4.06 10.27
C ILE A 752 54.25 -4.39 11.51
N ARG A 753 55.57 -4.58 11.37
CA ARG A 753 56.48 -4.72 12.52
C ARG A 753 56.47 -3.47 13.39
N ASP A 754 56.61 -2.30 12.78
CA ASP A 754 56.88 -1.05 13.50
C ASP A 754 55.59 -0.36 14.00
N LYS A 755 54.64 -0.08 13.10
CA LYS A 755 53.38 0.63 13.42
C LYS A 755 52.31 -0.34 13.93
N GLY A 756 52.40 -1.60 13.53
CA GLY A 756 51.52 -2.69 13.98
C GLY A 756 52.03 -3.46 15.20
N GLN A 757 53.23 -3.15 15.70
CA GLN A 757 53.86 -3.80 16.86
C GLN A 757 54.01 -5.32 16.69
N GLY A 758 54.28 -5.78 15.47
CA GLY A 758 54.35 -7.21 15.11
C GLY A 758 52.99 -7.88 14.89
N GLN A 759 51.89 -7.13 14.97
CA GLN A 759 50.54 -7.54 14.60
C GLN A 759 49.99 -6.62 13.49
N ALA A 760 48.82 -6.92 12.93
CA ALA A 760 48.19 -6.06 11.93
C ALA A 760 47.97 -4.63 12.45
N ARG A 761 48.32 -3.60 11.67
CA ARG A 761 48.16 -2.19 12.06
C ARG A 761 46.72 -1.85 12.37
N ILE A 762 45.72 -2.45 11.71
CA ILE A 762 44.31 -2.20 12.07
C ILE A 762 44.01 -2.46 13.57
N LEU A 763 44.75 -3.33 14.24
CA LEU A 763 44.61 -3.56 15.69
C LEU A 763 45.18 -2.37 16.51
N HIS A 764 46.30 -1.79 16.09
CA HIS A 764 47.03 -0.72 16.79
C HIS A 764 46.85 0.70 16.20
N LEU A 765 46.02 0.84 15.16
CA LEU A 765 45.82 2.07 14.37
C LEU A 765 45.36 3.25 15.26
N PRO A 766 46.13 4.36 15.34
CA PRO A 766 45.74 5.53 16.10
C PRO A 766 44.63 6.34 15.40
N PRO A 767 43.91 7.24 16.10
CA PRO A 767 42.71 7.89 15.56
C PRO A 767 42.93 8.86 14.40
N ASP A 768 44.17 9.29 14.17
CA ASP A 768 44.62 10.20 13.12
C ASP A 768 45.23 9.49 11.89
N ASP A 769 45.50 8.18 11.98
CA ASP A 769 45.94 7.33 10.85
C ASP A 769 44.75 6.61 10.19
N SER A 770 44.91 6.21 8.94
CA SER A 770 43.89 5.50 8.17
C SER A 770 44.50 4.56 7.14
N LEU A 771 43.94 3.36 7.01
CA LEU A 771 44.42 2.33 6.08
C LEU A 771 43.57 2.36 4.81
N GLN A 772 44.21 2.21 3.65
CA GLN A 772 43.49 1.95 2.40
C GLN A 772 42.82 0.57 2.46
N GLY A 773 41.75 0.38 1.70
CA GLY A 773 41.06 -0.90 1.60
C GLY A 773 40.16 -1.02 0.37
N ALA A 774 39.50 -2.16 0.26
CA ALA A 774 38.57 -2.47 -0.82
C ALA A 774 37.49 -3.45 -0.35
N PHE A 775 36.25 -3.25 -0.80
CA PHE A 775 35.19 -4.24 -0.59
C PHE A 775 35.48 -5.54 -1.36
N LYS A 776 35.03 -6.66 -0.81
CA LYS A 776 35.04 -7.97 -1.45
C LYS A 776 33.72 -8.26 -2.14
N LEU A 777 33.77 -9.17 -3.12
CA LEU A 777 32.58 -9.90 -3.57
C LEU A 777 31.98 -10.70 -2.38
N PRO A 778 30.68 -11.05 -2.43
CA PRO A 778 30.06 -11.93 -1.44
C PRO A 778 30.88 -13.21 -1.21
N GLN A 779 30.99 -13.66 0.04
CA GLN A 779 31.81 -14.81 0.41
C GLN A 779 30.96 -15.87 1.14
N PRO A 780 31.26 -17.17 0.95
CA PRO A 780 30.53 -18.25 1.61
C PRO A 780 30.81 -18.25 3.13
N HIS A 781 29.82 -18.71 3.89
CA HIS A 781 29.70 -18.48 5.34
C HIS A 781 30.82 -19.12 6.17
N GLU A 782 31.39 -20.21 5.68
CA GLU A 782 32.52 -20.96 6.22
C GLU A 782 33.77 -20.09 6.45
N TRP A 783 33.91 -18.98 5.73
CA TRP A 783 35.02 -18.05 5.97
C TRP A 783 35.06 -17.43 7.37
N LEU A 784 33.97 -17.49 8.15
CA LEU A 784 33.94 -17.08 9.55
C LEU A 784 34.74 -18.00 10.49
N THR A 785 34.95 -19.28 10.12
CA THR A 785 35.67 -20.30 10.92
C THR A 785 36.91 -20.86 10.22
N ILE A 786 37.18 -20.44 8.98
CA ILE A 786 38.45 -20.71 8.31
C ILE A 786 39.60 -20.11 9.13
N ALA A 787 40.66 -20.91 9.30
CA ALA A 787 41.86 -20.59 10.06
C ALA A 787 41.67 -20.39 11.59
N GLU A 788 40.54 -20.81 12.16
CA GLU A 788 40.22 -20.68 13.60
C GLU A 788 41.12 -21.53 14.50
N GLU A 789 41.23 -22.85 14.26
CA GLU A 789 42.10 -23.75 15.05
C GLU A 789 43.58 -23.72 14.62
N LYS A 790 43.83 -23.56 13.32
CA LYS A 790 45.16 -23.65 12.71
C LYS A 790 45.21 -22.86 11.39
N PRO A 791 46.36 -22.32 10.97
CA PRO A 791 46.47 -21.54 9.74
C PRO A 791 46.01 -22.33 8.50
N PHE A 792 45.16 -21.71 7.68
CA PHE A 792 44.67 -22.33 6.44
C PHE A 792 45.65 -22.05 5.30
N ILE A 793 46.14 -23.11 4.66
CA ILE A 793 47.04 -23.04 3.50
C ILE A 793 46.23 -23.37 2.25
N SER A 794 46.34 -22.51 1.24
CA SER A 794 45.72 -22.68 -0.08
C SER A 794 46.82 -22.87 -1.13
N GLY A 795 46.65 -23.89 -1.98
CA GLY A 795 47.60 -24.24 -3.04
C GLY A 795 47.56 -23.28 -4.23
N PRO A 796 48.56 -23.28 -5.12
CA PRO A 796 48.53 -22.53 -6.36
C PRO A 796 47.21 -22.74 -7.13
N GLY A 797 46.69 -21.67 -7.74
CA GLY A 797 45.40 -21.65 -8.44
C GLY A 797 44.15 -21.72 -7.55
N ASN A 798 44.29 -21.91 -6.23
CA ASN A 798 43.15 -21.98 -5.30
C ASN A 798 42.86 -20.61 -4.64
N VAL A 799 41.81 -20.54 -3.81
CA VAL A 799 41.27 -19.27 -3.30
C VAL A 799 42.30 -18.48 -2.47
N GLY A 800 42.70 -17.33 -3.02
CA GLY A 800 43.63 -16.39 -2.40
C GLY A 800 45.08 -16.55 -2.86
N SER A 801 45.40 -17.64 -3.56
CA SER A 801 46.72 -17.96 -4.09
C SER A 801 46.95 -17.28 -5.45
N THR A 802 48.17 -17.33 -5.98
CA THR A 802 48.42 -17.00 -7.39
C THR A 802 48.40 -18.27 -8.23
N ALA A 803 48.46 -18.17 -9.55
CA ALA A 803 48.51 -19.34 -10.44
C ALA A 803 49.72 -20.27 -10.21
N GLN A 804 50.76 -19.82 -9.49
CA GLN A 804 52.01 -20.58 -9.28
C GLN A 804 52.54 -20.56 -7.84
N LYS A 805 51.92 -19.82 -6.92
CA LYS A 805 52.39 -19.66 -5.53
C LYS A 805 51.26 -19.81 -4.53
N PHE A 806 51.58 -20.39 -3.38
CA PHE A 806 50.66 -20.63 -2.28
C PHE A 806 50.21 -19.32 -1.62
N SER A 807 49.12 -19.41 -0.85
CA SER A 807 48.72 -18.39 0.12
C SER A 807 48.40 -19.01 1.47
N LYS A 808 48.61 -18.25 2.55
CA LYS A 808 48.37 -18.70 3.93
C LYS A 808 47.54 -17.68 4.69
N PHE A 809 46.52 -18.17 5.39
CA PHE A 809 45.59 -17.39 6.18
C PHE A 809 45.78 -17.69 7.67
N PHE A 810 45.88 -16.64 8.49
CA PHE A 810 45.91 -16.74 9.95
C PHE A 810 44.73 -15.94 10.51
N GLN A 811 43.89 -16.54 11.35
CA GLN A 811 42.92 -15.77 12.14
C GLN A 811 43.67 -14.91 13.16
N LEU A 812 43.43 -13.60 13.14
CA LEU A 812 44.04 -12.64 14.07
C LEU A 812 43.12 -12.34 15.25
N ASP A 813 41.82 -12.24 14.98
CA ASP A 813 40.76 -11.91 15.93
C ASP A 813 39.39 -12.33 15.36
N ALA A 814 38.42 -12.59 16.22
CA ALA A 814 37.03 -12.89 15.86
C ALA A 814 36.08 -12.39 16.94
N GLY A 815 34.80 -12.21 16.62
CA GLY A 815 33.80 -11.78 17.60
C GLY A 815 32.46 -11.40 17.00
N THR A 816 31.76 -10.47 17.64
CA THR A 816 30.51 -9.90 17.13
C THR A 816 30.66 -8.42 16.75
N TYR A 817 29.77 -7.93 15.88
CA TYR A 817 29.71 -6.54 15.49
C TYR A 817 28.26 -6.02 15.50
N GLU A 818 28.13 -4.72 15.78
CA GLU A 818 26.88 -3.98 15.70
C GLU A 818 26.95 -2.99 14.53
N PHE A 819 25.98 -3.04 13.64
CA PHE A 819 25.87 -2.12 12.51
C PHE A 819 25.17 -0.81 12.93
N SER A 820 25.61 0.32 12.38
CA SER A 820 25.06 1.65 12.69
C SER A 820 24.40 2.30 11.46
N PHE A 821 25.17 2.62 10.42
CA PHE A 821 24.62 3.18 9.17
C PHE A 821 25.47 2.82 7.95
N ALA A 822 24.88 2.95 6.76
CA ALA A 822 25.59 2.95 5.49
C ALA A 822 24.97 3.92 4.48
N ARG A 823 25.83 4.53 3.67
CA ARG A 823 25.54 5.31 2.47
C ARG A 823 26.54 4.93 1.36
N GLN A 824 26.29 5.35 0.12
CA GLN A 824 27.11 4.98 -1.06
C GLN A 824 28.62 5.20 -0.85
N HIS A 825 29.00 6.21 -0.07
CA HIS A 825 30.40 6.60 0.19
C HIS A 825 30.83 6.49 1.67
N GLY A 826 30.10 5.78 2.53
CA GLY A 826 30.55 5.57 3.91
C GLY A 826 29.68 4.63 4.75
N ARG A 827 30.29 3.94 5.73
CA ARG A 827 29.66 2.92 6.57
C ARG A 827 30.29 2.89 7.96
N GLU A 828 29.49 2.64 8.99
CA GLU A 828 29.91 2.55 10.40
C GLU A 828 29.48 1.23 11.04
N VAL A 829 30.42 0.59 11.73
CA VAL A 829 30.21 -0.61 12.56
C VAL A 829 30.96 -0.47 13.89
N PHE A 830 30.47 -1.18 14.91
CA PHE A 830 31.08 -1.27 16.24
C PHE A 830 31.52 -2.71 16.49
N MET A 831 32.75 -2.90 16.93
CA MET A 831 33.42 -4.21 17.00
C MET A 831 33.54 -4.71 18.44
N HIS A 832 33.30 -6.00 18.62
CA HIS A 832 33.34 -6.72 19.90
C HIS A 832 34.10 -8.05 19.74
N GLY A 833 35.35 -8.00 19.26
CA GLY A 833 36.29 -9.13 19.32
C GLY A 833 37.12 -9.15 20.59
N GLU A 834 38.18 -9.94 20.62
CA GLU A 834 39.18 -9.91 21.70
C GLU A 834 40.16 -8.75 21.51
N LYS A 835 40.59 -8.50 20.26
CA LYS A 835 41.59 -7.49 19.91
C LYS A 835 40.99 -6.29 19.17
N LEU A 836 40.13 -6.54 18.17
CA LEU A 836 39.46 -5.52 17.38
C LEU A 836 38.18 -5.09 18.07
N LYS A 837 38.27 -3.98 18.80
CA LYS A 837 37.20 -3.40 19.62
C LYS A 837 36.89 -1.96 19.19
N GLY A 838 35.66 -1.53 19.43
CA GLY A 838 35.21 -0.15 19.26
C GLY A 838 34.75 0.19 17.84
N ARG A 839 34.55 1.48 17.59
CA ARG A 839 34.00 2.05 16.35
C ARG A 839 34.99 1.96 15.19
N LEU A 840 34.54 1.42 14.05
CA LEU A 840 35.22 1.49 12.77
C LEU A 840 34.38 2.29 11.76
N LEU A 841 35.05 3.17 11.02
CA LEU A 841 34.42 4.00 10.01
C LEU A 841 35.12 3.78 8.66
N MET A 842 34.36 3.26 7.68
CA MET A 842 34.79 3.05 6.31
C MET A 842 34.27 4.21 5.45
N GLN A 843 35.12 4.85 4.65
CA GLN A 843 34.73 6.02 3.82
C GLN A 843 35.39 5.99 2.44
N TYR A 844 34.68 6.48 1.42
CA TYR A 844 35.22 6.64 0.06
C TYR A 844 35.72 8.07 -0.13
N ALA A 845 37.03 8.27 -0.01
CA ALA A 845 37.67 9.58 0.11
C ALA A 845 38.76 9.81 -0.96
N PRO A 846 39.10 11.06 -1.30
CA PRO A 846 40.25 11.36 -2.16
C PRO A 846 41.57 10.99 -1.48
N ALA A 847 42.50 10.37 -2.21
CA ALA A 847 43.83 10.00 -1.72
C ALA A 847 44.92 10.43 -2.73
N GLY A 848 45.28 11.72 -2.67
CA GLY A 848 46.32 12.31 -3.52
C GLY A 848 46.07 12.11 -5.02
N GLU A 849 47.12 11.77 -5.75
CA GLU A 849 47.10 11.57 -7.20
C GLU A 849 46.37 10.27 -7.63
N GLN A 850 46.07 9.36 -6.70
CA GLN A 850 45.45 8.06 -6.97
C GLN A 850 43.92 8.13 -7.13
N GLY A 851 43.32 9.33 -7.05
CA GLY A 851 41.88 9.54 -7.20
C GLY A 851 41.12 9.33 -5.89
N ARG A 852 40.03 8.54 -5.92
CA ARG A 852 39.27 8.15 -4.71
C ARG A 852 39.49 6.68 -4.39
N VAL A 853 39.69 6.38 -3.11
CA VAL A 853 39.87 5.02 -2.59
C VAL A 853 38.99 4.84 -1.34
N TRP A 854 38.78 3.59 -0.93
CA TRP A 854 38.17 3.32 0.37
C TRP A 854 39.23 3.37 1.45
N MET A 855 38.93 4.09 2.53
CA MET A 855 39.74 4.21 3.74
C MET A 855 38.99 3.61 4.92
N ILE A 856 39.71 2.99 5.86
CA ILE A 856 39.19 2.55 7.17
C ILE A 856 40.02 3.18 8.30
N HIS A 857 39.34 3.67 9.33
CA HIS A 857 39.98 4.27 10.52
C HIS A 857 39.18 4.02 11.80
N LYS A 858 39.83 4.25 12.94
CA LYS A 858 39.31 4.13 14.30
C LYS A 858 39.11 5.52 14.93
N PRO A 859 37.98 6.22 14.71
CA PRO A 859 37.78 7.55 15.29
C PRO A 859 37.82 7.50 16.82
N GLU A 860 38.44 8.50 17.44
CA GLU A 860 38.58 8.60 18.91
C GLU A 860 37.21 8.60 19.59
N SER A 861 36.31 9.48 19.13
CA SER A 861 34.92 9.51 19.62
C SER A 861 34.19 8.21 19.26
N GLN A 862 33.74 7.49 20.29
CA GLN A 862 32.87 6.32 20.17
C GLN A 862 31.38 6.69 20.03
N GLU A 863 31.02 7.97 19.91
CA GLU A 863 29.63 8.37 19.68
C GLU A 863 29.16 7.95 18.28
N PRO A 864 28.03 7.24 18.13
CA PRO A 864 27.52 6.83 16.83
C PRO A 864 27.18 8.02 15.93
N TYR A 865 27.40 7.86 14.62
CA TYR A 865 26.94 8.85 13.63
C TYR A 865 25.42 9.05 13.72
N THR A 866 24.66 7.99 13.98
CA THR A 866 23.19 8.04 14.10
C THR A 866 22.67 8.67 15.39
N ALA A 867 23.54 8.90 16.39
CA ALA A 867 23.24 9.65 17.60
C ALA A 867 23.59 11.15 17.45
N THR A 868 24.67 11.46 16.72
CA THR A 868 25.16 12.83 16.50
C THR A 868 24.44 13.55 15.36
N HIS A 869 23.97 12.81 14.34
CA HIS A 869 23.30 13.35 13.17
C HIS A 869 21.81 12.96 13.16
N LYS A 870 20.94 13.90 12.75
CA LYS A 870 19.51 13.60 12.58
C LYS A 870 19.28 13.00 11.20
N LEU A 871 18.49 11.94 11.16
CA LEU A 871 18.10 11.26 9.92
C LEU A 871 17.53 12.23 8.86
N ALA A 872 16.72 13.23 9.24
CA ALA A 872 16.16 14.19 8.30
C ALA A 872 17.25 15.02 7.59
N ASP A 873 18.17 15.59 8.37
CA ASP A 873 19.28 16.43 7.93
C ASP A 873 20.20 15.62 6.96
N VAL A 874 20.43 14.33 7.25
CA VAL A 874 21.21 13.42 6.38
C VAL A 874 20.44 13.03 5.10
N VAL A 875 19.11 12.84 5.18
CA VAL A 875 18.27 12.57 4.00
C VAL A 875 18.25 13.77 3.04
N GLU A 876 18.32 15.00 3.55
CA GLU A 876 18.47 16.21 2.75
C GLU A 876 19.88 16.31 2.12
N GLU A 877 20.95 16.09 2.89
CA GLU A 877 22.35 16.02 2.37
C GLU A 877 22.49 15.02 1.21
N LEU A 878 21.87 13.84 1.34
CA LEU A 878 21.94 12.78 0.34
C LEU A 878 21.09 13.06 -0.89
N ARG A 879 19.99 13.81 -0.75
CA ARG A 879 19.15 14.23 -1.88
C ARG A 879 19.87 15.26 -2.75
N GLU A 880 20.54 16.24 -2.16
CA GLU A 880 21.39 17.19 -2.89
C GLU A 880 22.54 16.49 -3.63
N LYS A 881 23.07 15.42 -3.04
CA LYS A 881 24.15 14.58 -3.62
C LYS A 881 23.63 13.45 -4.53
N ALA A 882 22.35 13.48 -4.90
CA ALA A 882 21.67 12.53 -5.79
C ALA A 882 21.81 11.04 -5.38
N GLN A 883 22.00 10.73 -4.10
CA GLN A 883 22.08 9.33 -3.62
C GLN A 883 20.68 8.78 -3.36
N GLU A 884 20.38 7.57 -3.86
CA GLU A 884 19.03 7.00 -3.81
C GLU A 884 18.65 6.32 -2.49
N LYS A 885 19.64 5.82 -1.75
CA LYS A 885 19.45 4.96 -0.57
C LYS A 885 20.24 5.50 0.62
N LEU A 886 19.73 5.23 1.81
CA LEU A 886 20.41 5.33 3.10
C LEU A 886 20.00 4.11 3.93
N VAL A 887 20.94 3.48 4.62
CA VAL A 887 20.62 2.46 5.63
C VAL A 887 20.90 3.03 7.01
N TRP A 888 19.91 3.01 7.89
CA TRP A 888 19.95 3.72 9.18
C TRP A 888 19.40 2.88 10.34
N SER A 889 20.22 2.72 11.38
CA SER A 889 19.83 2.08 12.65
C SER A 889 19.67 3.16 13.71
N ALA A 890 18.55 3.19 14.44
CA ALA A 890 18.26 4.26 15.41
C ALA A 890 19.22 4.28 16.61
N LYS A 891 19.86 3.14 16.88
CA LYS A 891 21.11 2.96 17.63
C LYS A 891 21.93 1.87 16.92
N PRO A 892 23.24 1.76 17.17
CA PRO A 892 24.01 0.57 16.76
C PRO A 892 23.33 -0.71 17.24
N GLY A 893 23.39 -1.76 16.42
CA GLY A 893 22.90 -3.07 16.80
C GLY A 893 21.38 -3.22 16.85
N GLN A 894 20.64 -2.24 16.34
CA GLN A 894 19.20 -2.34 16.07
C GLN A 894 18.96 -2.64 14.58
N GLU A 895 17.79 -3.20 14.27
CA GLU A 895 17.33 -3.49 12.92
C GLU A 895 17.54 -2.29 11.96
N PRO A 896 18.35 -2.45 10.90
CA PRO A 896 18.75 -1.34 10.03
C PRO A 896 17.70 -1.05 8.96
N LYS A 897 17.13 0.16 8.97
CA LYS A 897 16.06 0.52 8.03
C LYS A 897 16.63 1.05 6.71
N ILE A 898 16.24 0.43 5.60
CA ILE A 898 16.59 0.84 4.24
C ILE A 898 15.63 1.94 3.79
N ILE A 899 16.14 3.15 3.62
CA ILE A 899 15.38 4.37 3.32
C ILE A 899 15.63 4.79 1.88
N ASN A 900 14.56 4.96 1.10
CA ASN A 900 14.63 5.53 -0.24
C ASN A 900 14.55 7.07 -0.16
N ILE A 901 15.64 7.74 -0.53
CA ILE A 901 15.82 9.20 -0.42
C ILE A 901 14.82 9.97 -1.31
N GLN A 902 14.44 9.42 -2.47
CA GLN A 902 13.48 10.07 -3.37
C GLN A 902 12.04 9.98 -2.84
N ARG A 903 11.72 9.00 -1.99
CA ARG A 903 10.36 8.74 -1.48
C ARG A 903 10.11 9.24 -0.04
N CYS A 904 11.06 9.95 0.58
CA CYS A 904 11.00 10.36 1.99
C CYS A 904 10.52 11.83 2.20
N PRO A 905 9.43 12.09 2.95
CA PRO A 905 8.90 13.44 3.18
C PRO A 905 9.68 14.25 4.23
N PHE A 906 9.79 15.58 4.02
CA PHE A 906 10.69 16.47 4.78
C PHE A 906 10.03 17.30 5.90
N LYS A 907 10.85 18.03 6.69
CA LYS A 907 10.40 18.86 7.84
C LYS A 907 11.15 20.20 7.90
N LYS A 908 10.44 21.29 7.67
CA LYS A 908 11.01 22.65 7.57
C LYS A 908 11.22 23.30 8.94
N GLN A 909 12.27 24.12 9.07
CA GLN A 909 12.52 25.00 10.21
C GLN A 909 12.85 26.41 9.71
N ARG A 910 12.26 27.46 10.29
CA ARG A 910 12.52 28.87 9.95
C ARG A 910 12.96 29.67 11.16
N TYR A 911 13.64 30.80 10.94
CA TYR A 911 14.10 31.72 12.00
C TYR A 911 13.61 33.15 11.71
N ALA A 912 13.29 33.88 12.77
CA ALA A 912 12.54 35.13 12.71
C ALA A 912 12.99 36.09 13.81
N ALA A 913 13.47 37.29 13.45
CA ALA A 913 14.18 38.17 14.39
C ALA A 913 13.31 38.67 15.56
N ILE A 914 13.91 38.72 16.75
CA ILE A 914 13.37 39.48 17.88
C ILE A 914 13.72 40.94 17.64
N LEU A 915 12.71 41.79 17.46
CA LEU A 915 12.87 43.22 17.18
C LEU A 915 12.85 44.08 18.43
N LYS A 916 12.22 43.61 19.52
CA LYS A 916 12.29 44.28 20.83
C LYS A 916 12.11 43.29 21.98
N ALA A 917 12.87 43.49 23.05
CA ALA A 917 12.59 42.95 24.37
C ALA A 917 12.34 44.11 25.37
N ASP A 918 11.26 44.03 26.16
CA ASP A 918 10.99 44.92 27.30
C ASP A 918 11.53 44.24 28.56
N ALA A 919 12.59 44.81 29.15
CA ALA A 919 13.35 44.18 30.23
C ALA A 919 12.56 44.07 31.55
N GLU A 920 11.64 45.00 31.80
CA GLU A 920 10.84 45.06 33.03
C GLU A 920 9.64 44.12 32.96
N LYS A 921 8.94 44.12 31.81
CA LYS A 921 7.68 43.39 31.62
C LYS A 921 7.87 41.98 31.05
N ARG A 922 9.13 41.60 30.76
CA ARG A 922 9.56 40.36 30.09
C ARG A 922 8.87 40.10 28.75
N LEU A 923 8.51 41.18 28.04
CA LEU A 923 7.83 41.08 26.75
C LEU A 923 8.85 40.96 25.61
N VAL A 924 8.57 40.09 24.64
CA VAL A 924 9.41 39.85 23.47
C VAL A 924 8.55 39.94 22.22
N PHE A 925 8.95 40.80 21.28
CA PHE A 925 8.27 41.07 20.02
C PHE A 925 9.14 40.69 18.83
N GLY A 926 8.55 40.12 17.78
CA GLY A 926 9.24 39.82 16.53
C GLY A 926 8.31 39.70 15.33
N VAL A 927 8.87 39.93 14.14
CA VAL A 927 8.27 39.56 12.85
C VAL A 927 8.58 38.09 12.60
N ILE A 928 7.55 37.26 12.49
CA ILE A 928 7.65 35.81 12.36
C ILE A 928 7.78 35.38 10.88
N SER A 929 7.15 36.10 9.96
CA SER A 929 7.40 35.98 8.53
C SER A 929 6.85 37.21 7.79
N GLU A 930 7.40 37.52 6.62
CA GLU A 930 7.04 38.67 5.79
C GLU A 930 6.80 38.25 4.33
N PRO A 931 5.71 38.70 3.68
CA PRO A 931 5.40 38.31 2.30
C PRO A 931 6.38 38.91 1.28
N ASP A 932 6.62 38.14 0.21
CA ASP A 932 7.49 38.50 -0.91
C ASP A 932 8.92 38.91 -0.53
N THR A 933 9.35 38.55 0.70
CA THR A 933 10.74 38.62 1.18
C THR A 933 11.35 37.22 1.14
N VAL A 934 12.60 37.12 0.67
CA VAL A 934 13.38 35.87 0.66
C VAL A 934 13.86 35.58 2.07
N ASP A 935 13.57 34.40 2.60
CA ASP A 935 14.04 33.95 3.92
C ASP A 935 15.47 33.38 3.90
N LEU A 936 16.00 33.05 5.08
CA LEU A 936 17.35 32.49 5.26
C LEU A 936 17.55 31.10 4.61
N GLN A 937 16.54 30.51 3.98
CA GLN A 937 16.61 29.26 3.20
C GLN A 937 16.41 29.51 1.69
N GLY A 938 16.39 30.77 1.25
CA GLY A 938 16.16 31.11 -0.15
C GLY A 938 14.72 30.91 -0.61
N ASP A 939 13.76 30.81 0.32
CA ASP A 939 12.33 30.65 0.01
C ASP A 939 11.55 31.94 0.24
N VAL A 940 10.57 32.18 -0.62
CA VAL A 940 9.59 33.26 -0.50
C VAL A 940 8.26 32.67 -0.01
N LEU A 941 7.49 33.44 0.76
CA LEU A 941 6.09 33.12 1.09
C LEU A 941 5.11 34.13 0.49
N SER A 942 3.94 33.64 0.13
CA SER A 942 2.76 34.46 -0.12
C SER A 942 2.10 34.95 1.18
N ARG A 943 1.36 36.05 1.10
CA ARG A 943 0.59 36.63 2.21
C ARG A 943 -0.44 35.64 2.78
N GLU A 944 -1.04 34.84 1.91
CA GLU A 944 -2.09 33.87 2.21
C GLU A 944 -1.53 32.70 3.04
N GLU A 945 -0.30 32.28 2.75
CA GLU A 945 0.41 31.25 3.50
C GLU A 945 0.87 31.72 4.87
N ILE A 946 1.33 32.98 4.97
CA ILE A 946 1.71 33.59 6.26
C ILE A 946 0.46 33.73 7.15
N ALA A 947 -0.66 34.19 6.59
CA ALA A 947 -1.94 34.25 7.30
C ALA A 947 -2.43 32.86 7.75
N ARG A 948 -2.24 31.81 6.94
CA ARG A 948 -2.52 30.42 7.33
C ARG A 948 -1.59 29.94 8.45
N MET A 949 -0.28 30.18 8.35
CA MET A 949 0.69 29.81 9.39
C MET A 949 0.38 30.47 10.74
N ALA A 950 0.04 31.76 10.73
CA ALA A 950 -0.33 32.51 11.93
C ALA A 950 -1.59 31.96 12.62
N ARG A 951 -2.63 31.61 11.84
CA ARG A 951 -3.84 30.95 12.37
C ARG A 951 -3.51 29.58 12.95
N ASN A 952 -2.89 28.69 12.18
CA ASN A 952 -2.58 27.33 12.62
C ASN A 952 -1.72 27.29 13.90
N PHE A 953 -0.82 28.25 14.09
CA PHE A 953 -0.05 28.37 15.35
C PHE A 953 -0.94 28.71 16.56
N VAL A 954 -1.89 29.65 16.39
CA VAL A 954 -2.84 30.06 17.43
C VAL A 954 -3.95 29.03 17.66
N GLU A 955 -4.22 28.16 16.68
CA GLU A 955 -5.31 27.19 16.75
C GLU A 955 -4.84 25.82 17.29
N TYR A 956 -3.74 25.28 16.75
CA TYR A 956 -3.31 23.89 17.02
C TYR A 956 -1.99 23.75 17.79
N VAL A 957 -1.18 24.81 17.89
CA VAL A 957 0.20 24.71 18.44
C VAL A 957 0.31 25.36 19.82
N ARG A 958 0.28 26.70 19.90
CA ARG A 958 0.51 27.56 21.10
C ARG A 958 1.76 27.27 21.95
N GLU A 959 2.54 26.23 21.63
CA GLU A 959 3.66 25.73 22.42
C GLU A 959 5.01 26.29 21.94
N PHE A 960 5.85 26.70 22.90
CA PHE A 960 7.23 27.09 22.67
C PHE A 960 8.18 26.01 23.18
N ARG A 961 9.28 25.78 22.47
CA ARG A 961 10.31 24.79 22.81
C ARG A 961 11.70 25.40 22.68
N ASP A 962 12.63 24.96 23.53
CA ASP A 962 14.00 25.48 23.47
C ASP A 962 14.71 24.87 22.24
N ARG A 963 15.00 25.70 21.24
CA ARG A 963 15.68 25.33 19.96
C ARG A 963 15.17 24.04 19.30
N HIS A 964 13.85 23.82 19.27
CA HIS A 964 13.18 22.60 18.75
C HIS A 964 13.55 21.28 19.46
N THR A 965 14.16 21.34 20.64
CA THR A 965 14.32 20.16 21.51
C THR A 965 12.98 19.68 22.08
N SER A 966 12.98 18.60 22.87
CA SER A 966 11.80 18.16 23.63
C SER A 966 11.43 19.08 24.81
N ARG A 967 12.32 19.97 25.25
CA ARG A 967 12.05 20.90 26.36
C ARG A 967 11.04 21.97 25.93
N LYS A 968 9.87 21.95 26.57
CA LYS A 968 8.88 23.04 26.51
C LYS A 968 9.38 24.25 27.31
N VAL A 969 9.05 25.45 26.86
CA VAL A 969 9.40 26.73 27.52
C VAL A 969 8.12 27.40 28.02
N LYS A 970 8.12 27.92 29.24
CA LYS A 970 6.96 28.60 29.81
C LYS A 970 6.84 30.03 29.23
N VAL A 971 5.89 30.20 28.32
CA VAL A 971 5.64 31.45 27.58
C VAL A 971 4.14 31.73 27.54
N GLU A 972 3.76 32.98 27.74
CA GLU A 972 2.38 33.47 27.60
C GLU A 972 2.26 34.27 26.30
N ILE A 973 1.33 33.90 25.42
CA ILE A 973 1.10 34.62 24.15
C ILE A 973 0.23 35.85 24.46
N VAL A 974 0.80 37.04 24.31
CA VAL A 974 0.10 38.31 24.57
C VAL A 974 -0.66 38.76 23.32
N ARG A 975 -0.08 38.59 22.13
CA ARG A 975 -0.76 38.85 20.84
C ARG A 975 -0.08 38.10 19.70
N SER A 976 -0.86 37.55 18.77
CA SER A 976 -0.40 37.01 17.48
C SER A 976 -1.35 37.53 16.40
N TRP A 977 -0.83 38.20 15.36
CA TRP A 977 -1.67 38.86 14.35
C TRP A 977 -0.94 39.07 13.01
N ILE A 978 -1.69 39.47 11.98
CA ILE A 978 -1.15 39.87 10.67
C ILE A 978 -1.14 41.40 10.59
N ALA A 979 -0.08 41.99 10.05
CA ALA A 979 -0.01 43.43 9.76
C ALA A 979 -0.98 43.80 8.62
N GLU A 980 -1.91 44.72 8.88
CA GLU A 980 -2.97 45.12 7.92
C GLU A 980 -2.46 46.07 6.82
N LYS A 981 -1.41 46.84 7.12
CA LYS A 981 -0.79 47.85 6.27
C LYS A 981 0.73 47.85 6.52
N ASP A 982 1.48 48.51 5.63
CA ASP A 982 2.90 48.80 5.84
C ASP A 982 3.06 49.81 7.00
N GLU A 983 3.85 49.46 8.03
CA GLU A 983 3.99 50.27 9.24
C GLU A 983 5.38 50.15 9.87
N TRP A 984 5.95 51.28 10.32
CA TRP A 984 7.25 51.31 11.00
C TRP A 984 7.08 50.90 12.47
N MET A 985 7.61 49.72 12.83
CA MET A 985 7.59 49.20 14.20
C MET A 985 9.01 49.02 14.73
N TYR A 986 9.33 49.70 15.83
CA TYR A 986 10.62 49.60 16.55
C TYR A 986 11.89 49.79 15.69
N GLY A 987 11.80 50.59 14.62
CA GLY A 987 12.93 50.89 13.74
C GLY A 987 13.03 50.02 12.48
N GLN A 988 12.09 49.09 12.26
CA GLN A 988 11.94 48.36 11.00
C GLN A 988 10.59 48.70 10.35
N LEU A 989 10.57 48.84 9.02
CA LEU A 989 9.33 48.80 8.24
C LEU A 989 8.82 47.36 8.17
N VAL A 990 7.60 47.11 8.66
CA VAL A 990 6.91 45.83 8.58
C VAL A 990 5.89 45.92 7.44
N LYS A 991 5.97 45.01 6.44
CA LYS A 991 5.01 44.99 5.32
C LYS A 991 3.62 44.50 5.70
N ALA A 992 2.62 44.94 4.95
CA ALA A 992 1.26 44.42 4.98
C ALA A 992 1.23 42.92 4.63
N GLY A 993 0.67 42.11 5.52
CA GLY A 993 0.65 40.65 5.42
C GLY A 993 1.70 39.92 6.28
N SER A 994 2.65 40.64 6.91
CA SER A 994 3.62 40.04 7.83
C SER A 994 2.95 39.49 9.09
N TRP A 995 3.39 38.33 9.56
CA TRP A 995 2.96 37.76 10.84
C TRP A 995 3.78 38.36 11.98
N LEU A 996 3.09 38.98 12.93
CA LEU A 996 3.62 39.60 14.13
C LEU A 996 3.25 38.79 15.39
N LEU A 997 4.20 38.66 16.31
CA LEU A 997 4.04 37.93 17.56
C LEU A 997 4.63 38.71 18.74
N LEU A 998 3.86 38.80 19.82
CA LEU A 998 4.23 39.38 21.11
C LEU A 998 3.96 38.37 22.21
N VAL A 999 4.98 38.05 23.01
CA VAL A 999 4.89 37.08 24.12
C VAL A 999 5.48 37.63 25.40
N ARG A 1000 5.08 37.09 26.55
CA ARG A 1000 5.74 37.27 27.85
C ARG A 1000 6.50 35.98 28.20
N VAL A 1001 7.80 36.09 28.47
CA VAL A 1001 8.66 34.94 28.81
C VAL A 1001 8.67 34.73 30.33
N LEU A 1002 8.15 33.57 30.76
CA LEU A 1002 8.03 33.21 32.18
C LEU A 1002 9.10 32.20 32.64
N ASP A 1003 9.85 31.60 31.71
CA ASP A 1003 11.03 30.76 31.98
C ASP A 1003 12.26 31.67 32.22
N ASP A 1004 12.81 31.64 33.43
CA ASP A 1004 13.95 32.49 33.84
C ASP A 1004 15.26 32.19 33.09
N GLU A 1005 15.48 30.94 32.68
CA GLU A 1005 16.69 30.54 31.97
C GLU A 1005 16.65 31.03 30.52
N VAL A 1006 15.52 30.83 29.83
CA VAL A 1006 15.31 31.37 28.48
C VAL A 1006 15.29 32.89 28.50
N TRP A 1007 14.70 33.51 29.53
CA TRP A 1007 14.78 34.96 29.72
C TRP A 1007 16.22 35.44 29.96
N GLY A 1008 17.04 34.69 30.70
CA GLY A 1008 18.47 34.91 30.83
C GLY A 1008 19.20 34.88 29.49
N LYS A 1009 18.98 33.85 28.67
CA LYS A 1009 19.56 33.71 27.32
C LYS A 1009 19.14 34.83 26.36
N ILE A 1010 17.91 35.35 26.48
CA ILE A 1010 17.44 36.51 25.71
C ILE A 1010 18.15 37.79 26.16
N LYS A 1011 18.20 38.07 27.47
CA LYS A 1011 18.92 39.25 28.02
C LYS A 1011 20.42 39.24 27.71
N ALA A 1012 21.05 38.07 27.69
CA ALA A 1012 22.45 37.89 27.32
C ALA A 1012 22.70 37.98 25.79
N GLY A 1013 21.66 38.23 24.98
CA GLY A 1013 21.79 38.31 23.53
C GLY A 1013 22.18 36.98 22.85
N VAL A 1014 21.98 35.84 23.53
CA VAL A 1014 22.22 34.50 22.98
C VAL A 1014 21.04 34.10 22.09
N TYR A 1015 19.81 34.39 22.52
CA TYR A 1015 18.59 34.15 21.73
C TYR A 1015 18.10 35.46 21.10
N ARG A 1016 18.34 35.59 19.79
CA ARG A 1016 18.05 36.79 18.97
C ARG A 1016 16.87 36.61 18.02
N ALA A 1017 16.27 35.43 17.97
CA ALA A 1017 15.23 35.07 17.02
C ALA A 1017 14.26 34.03 17.62
N PHE A 1018 12.99 34.13 17.23
CA PHE A 1018 12.05 33.01 17.29
C PHE A 1018 12.43 31.96 16.24
N SER A 1019 12.00 30.71 16.44
CA SER A 1019 12.14 29.66 15.43
C SER A 1019 10.86 28.85 15.28
N ILE A 1020 10.51 28.55 14.03
CA ILE A 1020 9.22 27.95 13.62
C ILE A 1020 9.51 26.57 13.03
N GLY A 1021 8.86 25.52 13.54
CA GLY A 1021 8.89 24.19 12.94
C GLY A 1021 7.63 23.93 12.10
N GLY A 1022 7.76 23.22 10.98
CA GLY A 1022 6.62 22.86 10.13
C GLY A 1022 6.93 21.80 9.08
N ARG A 1023 6.02 21.60 8.14
CA ARG A 1023 6.21 20.85 6.89
C ARG A 1023 5.68 21.68 5.73
N GLY A 1024 6.22 21.51 4.53
CA GLY A 1024 5.83 22.28 3.34
C GLY A 1024 6.06 21.48 2.07
N ILE A 1025 5.92 22.15 0.92
CA ILE A 1025 6.33 21.66 -0.41
C ILE A 1025 6.89 22.89 -1.13
N ARG A 1026 8.05 22.78 -1.79
CA ARG A 1026 8.59 23.85 -2.65
C ARG A 1026 7.91 23.77 -4.01
N ILE A 1027 7.43 24.89 -4.52
CA ILE A 1027 6.84 24.99 -5.87
C ILE A 1027 7.74 25.93 -6.67
N GLU A 1028 8.17 25.47 -7.85
CA GLU A 1028 9.03 26.26 -8.72
C GLU A 1028 8.21 27.36 -9.41
N ARG A 1029 8.58 28.62 -9.18
CA ARG A 1029 7.85 29.79 -9.70
C ARG A 1029 8.39 30.10 -11.10
N THR A 1030 7.72 29.58 -12.13
CA THR A 1030 7.94 30.02 -13.51
C THR A 1030 7.86 31.55 -13.58
N ARG A 1031 8.83 32.18 -14.24
CA ARG A 1031 8.78 33.62 -14.46
C ARG A 1031 7.59 33.94 -15.37
N PRO A 1032 6.79 34.98 -15.08
CA PRO A 1032 5.93 35.57 -16.08
C PRO A 1032 6.79 36.10 -17.23
N ASP A 1033 6.38 35.86 -18.47
CA ASP A 1033 7.01 36.51 -19.62
C ASP A 1033 6.85 38.03 -19.53
N HIS A 1034 7.94 38.76 -19.75
CA HIS A 1034 7.89 40.22 -19.81
C HIS A 1034 7.17 40.68 -21.09
N LYS A 1035 6.13 41.51 -20.91
CA LYS A 1035 5.56 42.43 -21.89
C LYS A 1035 5.32 43.77 -21.22
#